data_AF-B7KH72-F1
#
_entry.id   AF-B7KH72-F1
#
_cell.length_a   1.000
_cell.length_b   1.000
_cell.length_c   1.000
_cell.angle_alpha   90.00
_cell.angle_beta   90.00
_cell.angle_gamma   90.00
#
_symmetry.space_group_name_H-M   'P 1'
#
loop_
_entity.id
_entity.type
_entity.pdbx_description
1 polymer ?
#
loop_
_entity_poly.entity_id
_entity_poly.type
_entity_poly.pdbx_seq_one_letter_code
_entity_poly.pdbx_strand_id
1 'polypeptide(L)'
;MSDLSNFSISLPEQVTFTFTNPGLTFGNPSYLDINVSGGTVLDGSYDAHCIDTDRPLSLGKTYQAKVFSSYETLPPELLGTGNIEQPQNFDLINWIINQNFVGKTAANGQLFTYGDVQRAIWTLIDDINSTSRLGGWNQTRTNQILALAQANGEGFIPTFEYTTIFGENIIGKLGVILAPDGTNDGILNPDAQIIITEVKLSKIGNFVFNDINGDGIQDEGEDKIVGVTVNLLADVDGNGVIENGEVIQSSVTDADGKYHFEVVAGNYKIQFEQPQDFSEISPRLAGIDTTQDSDGLISDVITIKPGEYDPTIDAGFYNNTGIIGDRVWFDNDGDGIQDQGENGINGVLLKLINNDTGETIATDITEGDGEYLFDSLPQGNYTIMVDPSTLPGNLQQTADSDGILDGMSTVNLPAAQSNLNQDFGYQQLGTIGDRVWFDQDRDGVQDEGENGINGVTVKLLDATGNIVATTLTGNNPNSSTLEEGYYAFTNVTPGDYRVMFVQPDGFNEVSPFQAGSNSALDSDANPANGLMSNLFTLAPGEINSTLDAGFYNCGPCVFEISNGFSGTNIKVQISMEEIEGGVKFTVTETDPNLIGDIRGLFFHINDESLLKQLKVNGSDITDYEFKANSVQDLGNGVNMNGDGNIHKYDIGIEFGTQGISQDDIQSTTFIISHKTVELNVEDFLNQEFGVRLTSVGQPNSREQSSKIFGYSPEDCCDSIFSNSLLAMNPIAI
;
A
#
# COMPACT_ATOMS: atom_id res chain seq x y z
N MET A 1 33.70 36.57 1.86
CA MET A 1 34.37 37.86 2.15
C MET A 1 33.60 38.44 3.30
N SER A 2 34.22 38.66 4.45
CA SER A 2 33.59 39.34 5.57
C SER A 2 33.10 40.70 5.07
N ASP A 3 31.81 40.98 5.20
CA ASP A 3 31.29 42.30 4.91
C ASP A 3 31.87 43.26 5.95
N LEU A 4 32.84 44.08 5.52
CA LEU A 4 33.55 45.02 6.37
C LEU A 4 32.64 46.13 6.92
N SER A 5 31.43 46.30 6.35
CA SER A 5 30.42 47.22 6.86
C SER A 5 29.88 46.82 8.23
N ASN A 6 29.99 45.54 8.61
CA ASN A 6 29.56 45.05 9.93
C ASN A 6 30.34 45.68 11.09
N PHE A 7 31.55 46.19 10.82
CA PHE A 7 32.37 46.83 11.83
C PHE A 7 31.94 48.24 12.20
N SER A 8 31.04 48.88 11.46
CA SER A 8 30.54 50.22 11.81
C SER A 8 29.09 50.26 12.29
N ILE A 9 28.23 49.35 11.82
CA ILE A 9 26.77 49.37 12.07
C ILE A 9 26.42 49.44 13.57
N SER A 10 27.18 48.77 14.42
CA SER A 10 26.87 48.63 15.84
C SER A 10 27.72 49.51 16.77
N LEU A 11 28.65 50.30 16.22
CA LEU A 11 29.42 51.26 17.00
C LEU A 11 28.51 52.41 17.46
N PRO A 12 28.67 52.91 18.70
CA PRO A 12 27.91 54.06 19.15
C PRO A 12 28.28 55.30 18.32
N GLU A 13 27.29 56.10 17.89
CA GLU A 13 27.56 57.29 17.06
C GLU A 13 28.53 58.29 17.70
N GLN A 14 28.51 58.41 19.03
CA GLN A 14 29.32 59.35 19.78
C GLN A 14 29.71 58.75 21.13
N VAL A 15 30.92 59.09 21.58
CA VAL A 15 31.43 58.73 22.91
C VAL A 15 32.05 59.94 23.61
N THR A 16 32.11 59.88 24.94
CA THR A 16 32.94 60.81 25.73
C THR A 16 34.24 60.13 26.13
N PHE A 17 35.39 60.79 26.00
CA PHE A 17 36.66 60.24 26.46
C PHE A 17 37.57 61.25 27.16
N THR A 18 38.49 60.72 27.95
CA THR A 18 39.65 61.42 28.52
C THR A 18 40.92 60.68 28.14
N PHE A 19 42.08 61.31 28.26
CA PHE A 19 43.35 60.68 27.86
C PHE A 19 44.51 61.02 28.78
N THR A 20 45.54 60.18 28.75
CA THR A 20 46.88 60.48 29.28
C THR A 20 47.94 60.37 28.16
N ASN A 21 49.02 61.13 28.28
CA ASN A 21 50.13 61.12 27.32
C ASN A 21 51.47 61.28 28.07
N PRO A 22 52.43 60.36 27.92
CA PRO A 22 52.31 59.10 27.18
C PRO A 22 51.34 58.13 27.85
N GLY A 23 50.77 57.21 27.07
CA GLY A 23 49.98 56.10 27.58
C GLY A 23 50.87 55.05 28.23
N LEU A 24 50.88 55.00 29.56
CA LEU A 24 51.75 54.12 30.36
C LEU A 24 51.00 53.38 31.47
N THR A 25 49.69 53.60 31.55
CA THR A 25 48.85 53.19 32.67
C THR A 25 48.10 51.89 32.40
N PHE A 26 47.78 51.60 31.14
CA PHE A 26 47.06 50.40 30.73
C PHE A 26 47.79 49.72 29.57
N GLY A 27 47.58 48.41 29.40
CA GLY A 27 48.12 47.68 28.26
C GLY A 27 49.65 47.74 28.12
N ASN A 28 50.10 47.73 26.86
CA ASN A 28 51.50 48.00 26.53
C ASN A 28 51.69 49.51 26.43
N PRO A 29 52.90 50.05 26.71
CA PRO A 29 53.15 51.47 26.49
C PRO A 29 52.72 51.90 25.09
N SER A 30 51.88 52.92 25.02
CA SER A 30 51.22 53.41 23.80
C SER A 30 51.47 54.91 23.64
N TYR A 31 50.96 55.52 22.56
CA TYR A 31 51.08 56.97 22.42
C TYR A 31 50.13 57.70 23.38
N LEU A 32 48.90 57.22 23.51
CA LEU A 32 47.89 57.71 24.44
C LEU A 32 47.21 56.51 25.10
N ASP A 33 46.92 56.62 26.39
CA ASP A 33 45.87 55.80 26.98
C ASP A 33 44.61 56.65 27.02
N ILE A 34 43.52 56.13 26.46
CA ILE A 34 42.21 56.77 26.54
C ILE A 34 41.28 56.01 27.46
N ASN A 35 40.42 56.75 28.14
CA ASN A 35 39.32 56.19 28.91
C ASN A 35 38.01 56.73 28.34
N VAL A 36 37.29 55.87 27.64
CA VAL A 36 35.94 56.11 27.12
C VAL A 36 34.93 55.89 28.24
N SER A 37 33.95 56.77 28.31
CA SER A 37 32.89 56.80 29.31
C SER A 37 31.63 57.41 28.71
N GLY A 38 30.48 57.13 29.29
CA GLY A 38 29.22 57.75 28.84
C GLY A 38 28.04 56.79 28.80
N GLY A 39 28.22 55.55 29.23
CA GLY A 39 27.17 54.53 29.24
C GLY A 39 27.01 53.82 27.89
N THR A 40 28.06 53.80 27.07
CA THR A 40 28.06 53.13 25.76
C THR A 40 28.69 51.74 25.84
N VAL A 41 28.47 50.92 24.81
CA VAL A 41 29.14 49.61 24.66
C VAL A 41 30.67 49.70 24.55
N LEU A 42 31.21 50.89 24.22
CA LEU A 42 32.64 51.17 24.16
C LEU A 42 33.22 51.71 25.48
N ASP A 43 32.46 51.81 26.57
CA ASP A 43 32.99 52.26 27.86
C ASP A 43 34.15 51.36 28.33
N GLY A 44 35.32 51.95 28.58
CA GLY A 44 36.53 51.20 28.88
C GLY A 44 37.82 52.00 28.70
N SER A 45 38.96 51.34 28.94
CA SER A 45 40.30 51.92 28.75
C SER A 45 41.01 51.24 27.60
N TYR A 46 41.63 52.03 26.72
CA TYR A 46 42.23 51.56 25.48
C TYR A 46 43.57 52.22 25.20
N ASP A 47 44.46 51.47 24.55
CA ASP A 47 45.65 52.01 23.91
C ASP A 47 45.21 52.76 22.64
N ALA A 48 45.82 53.90 22.37
CA ALA A 48 45.47 54.71 21.22
C ALA A 48 46.68 55.41 20.59
N HIS A 49 46.52 55.75 19.32
CA HIS A 49 47.50 56.39 18.48
C HIS A 49 46.95 57.67 17.87
N CYS A 50 47.83 58.65 17.70
CA CYS A 50 47.50 59.86 16.97
C CYS A 50 47.50 59.57 15.46
N ILE A 51 46.50 60.11 14.76
CA ILE A 51 46.46 60.11 13.30
C ILE A 51 46.26 61.50 12.69
N ASP A 52 46.45 62.56 13.48
CA ASP A 52 46.60 63.96 13.03
C ASP A 52 47.45 64.75 14.06
N THR A 53 48.63 65.23 13.66
CA THR A 53 49.57 65.99 14.51
C THR A 53 49.35 67.49 14.49
N ASP A 54 48.55 68.01 13.58
CA ASP A 54 48.38 69.45 13.39
C ASP A 54 47.51 70.07 14.49
N ARG A 55 46.68 69.26 15.17
CA ARG A 55 45.75 69.71 16.22
C ARG A 55 45.98 68.94 17.54
N PRO A 56 46.64 69.50 18.55
CA PRO A 56 46.97 68.75 19.77
C PRO A 56 45.78 68.62 20.76
N LEU A 57 45.69 67.48 21.45
CA LEU A 57 44.83 67.37 22.63
C LEU A 57 45.40 68.12 23.86
N SER A 58 44.51 68.64 24.70
CA SER A 58 44.82 69.31 25.97
C SER A 58 44.63 68.36 27.14
N LEU A 59 45.70 68.12 27.92
CA LEU A 59 45.68 67.23 29.08
C LEU A 59 44.62 67.65 30.11
N GLY A 60 43.88 66.68 30.62
CA GLY A 60 42.82 66.90 31.62
C GLY A 60 41.50 67.45 31.06
N LYS A 61 41.38 67.64 29.74
CA LYS A 61 40.10 67.95 29.07
C LYS A 61 39.35 66.66 28.73
N THR A 62 38.03 66.70 28.89
CA THR A 62 37.09 65.68 28.41
C THR A 62 36.61 66.08 27.01
N TYR A 63 36.55 65.12 26.11
CA TYR A 63 36.15 65.31 24.72
C TYR A 63 34.94 64.45 24.38
N GLN A 64 33.99 65.01 23.65
CA GLN A 64 33.01 64.23 22.89
C GLN A 64 33.60 63.92 21.53
N ALA A 65 33.46 62.69 21.03
CA ALA A 65 33.98 62.31 19.72
C ALA A 65 32.97 61.48 18.94
N LYS A 66 32.84 61.79 17.65
CA LYS A 66 32.18 60.90 16.70
C LYS A 66 33.06 59.68 16.47
N VAL A 67 32.43 58.53 16.38
CA VAL A 67 33.10 57.23 16.31
C VAL A 67 33.00 56.71 14.89
N PHE A 68 34.12 56.20 14.38
CA PHE A 68 34.16 55.58 13.07
C PHE A 68 34.99 54.29 13.10
N SER A 69 34.62 53.30 12.30
CA SER A 69 35.47 52.15 12.01
C SER A 69 36.58 52.54 11.04
N SER A 70 37.78 52.00 11.24
CA SER A 70 38.88 52.13 10.26
C SER A 70 38.61 51.46 8.91
N TYR A 71 37.56 50.63 8.80
CA TYR A 71 37.14 50.00 7.53
C TYR A 71 35.95 50.66 6.85
N GLU A 72 35.34 51.69 7.45
CA GLU A 72 34.22 52.38 6.81
C GLU A 72 34.67 53.59 5.98
N THR A 73 33.77 54.09 5.13
CA THR A 73 34.04 55.31 4.37
C THR A 73 33.94 56.52 5.30
N LEU A 74 35.08 57.14 5.60
CA LEU A 74 35.11 58.34 6.43
C LEU A 74 34.49 59.56 5.75
N PRO A 75 33.81 60.45 6.51
CA PRO A 75 33.30 61.70 5.99
C PRO A 75 34.41 62.60 5.40
N PRO A 76 34.15 63.34 4.31
CA PRO A 76 35.13 64.24 3.69
C PRO A 76 35.76 65.26 4.65
N GLU A 77 35.05 65.66 5.70
CA GLU A 77 35.51 66.60 6.73
C GLU A 77 36.70 66.06 7.53
N LEU A 78 36.89 64.73 7.57
CA LEU A 78 38.02 64.06 8.24
C LEU A 78 39.19 63.77 7.30
N LEU A 79 39.06 64.08 6.01
CA LEU A 79 40.02 63.69 4.99
C LEU A 79 40.76 64.89 4.39
N GLY A 80 41.96 64.63 3.87
CA GLY A 80 42.77 65.61 3.15
C GLY A 80 43.79 66.33 4.03
N THR A 81 44.44 67.33 3.42
CA THR A 81 45.58 68.03 4.02
C THR A 81 45.20 68.74 5.32
N GLY A 82 45.92 68.40 6.40
CA GLY A 82 45.68 68.92 7.75
C GLY A 82 44.59 68.16 8.51
N ASN A 83 44.25 66.95 8.06
CA ASN A 83 43.39 65.96 8.71
C ASN A 83 44.01 64.56 8.42
N ILE A 84 43.27 63.58 7.86
CA ILE A 84 43.81 62.27 7.46
C ILE A 84 44.15 62.28 5.96
N GLU A 85 45.44 62.26 5.60
CA GLU A 85 45.89 62.36 4.20
C GLU A 85 45.94 61.03 3.45
N GLN A 86 46.19 59.91 4.12
CA GLN A 86 46.27 58.58 3.49
C GLN A 86 45.37 57.53 4.18
N PRO A 87 44.03 57.73 4.17
CA PRO A 87 43.09 56.81 4.82
C PRO A 87 43.13 55.39 4.24
N GLN A 88 43.61 55.21 3.01
CA GLN A 88 43.71 53.89 2.38
C GLN A 88 44.75 52.97 3.03
N ASN A 89 45.60 53.47 3.94
CA ASN A 89 46.60 52.68 4.65
C ASN A 89 46.11 52.19 6.03
N PHE A 90 44.82 52.29 6.33
CA PHE A 90 44.28 51.86 7.63
C PHE A 90 44.37 50.35 7.86
N ASP A 91 44.33 49.54 6.81
CA ASP A 91 44.62 48.10 6.87
C ASP A 91 46.04 47.82 7.37
N LEU A 92 47.04 48.56 6.89
CA LEU A 92 48.43 48.49 7.38
C LEU A 92 48.52 48.93 8.85
N ILE A 93 47.77 49.95 9.25
CA ILE A 93 47.73 50.42 10.65
C ILE A 93 47.06 49.37 11.55
N ASN A 94 45.92 48.81 11.12
CA ASN A 94 45.24 47.70 11.80
C ASN A 94 46.18 46.50 11.95
N TRP A 95 46.97 46.20 10.93
CA TRP A 95 47.98 45.17 11.02
C TRP A 95 49.03 45.50 12.09
N ILE A 96 49.57 46.73 12.13
CA ILE A 96 50.58 47.17 13.11
C ILE A 96 50.07 47.03 14.56
N ILE A 97 48.87 47.53 14.86
CA ILE A 97 48.32 47.52 16.24
C ILE A 97 48.07 46.10 16.76
N ASN A 98 47.91 45.13 15.84
CA ASN A 98 47.76 43.71 16.16
C ASN A 98 49.09 42.98 16.38
N GLN A 99 50.25 43.61 16.20
CA GLN A 99 51.55 42.92 16.35
C GLN A 99 52.18 43.04 17.74
N ASN A 100 51.69 43.94 18.62
CA ASN A 100 52.32 44.20 19.93
C ASN A 100 53.84 44.47 19.85
N PHE A 101 54.27 45.34 18.92
CA PHE A 101 55.70 45.61 18.69
C PHE A 101 56.45 46.07 19.96
N VAL A 102 55.83 46.90 20.81
CA VAL A 102 56.51 47.54 21.95
C VAL A 102 57.11 46.50 22.89
N GLY A 103 58.40 46.66 23.22
CA GLY A 103 59.15 45.72 24.06
C GLY A 103 59.67 44.47 23.31
N LYS A 104 59.35 44.28 22.04
CA LYS A 104 59.92 43.21 21.19
C LYS A 104 61.29 43.60 20.67
N THR A 105 62.13 42.60 20.37
CA THR A 105 63.49 42.82 19.86
C THR A 105 63.46 43.09 18.35
N ALA A 106 63.97 44.26 17.95
CA ALA A 106 64.18 44.63 16.56
C ALA A 106 65.41 43.94 15.95
N ALA A 107 65.55 43.99 14.62
CA ALA A 107 66.65 43.34 13.91
C ALA A 107 68.05 43.87 14.29
N ASN A 108 68.11 45.08 14.85
CA ASN A 108 69.35 45.69 15.34
C ASN A 108 69.66 45.35 16.82
N GLY A 109 68.90 44.44 17.45
CA GLY A 109 69.09 43.99 18.82
C GLY A 109 68.55 44.95 19.90
N GLN A 110 67.94 46.07 19.52
CA GLN A 110 67.28 46.99 20.46
C GLN A 110 65.78 46.68 20.58
N LEU A 111 65.14 47.10 21.66
CA LEU A 111 63.70 46.95 21.82
C LEU A 111 62.94 48.03 21.04
N PHE A 112 61.82 47.66 20.43
CA PHE A 112 60.86 48.63 19.91
C PHE A 112 60.20 49.40 21.08
N THR A 113 59.88 50.65 20.80
CA THR A 113 59.24 51.59 21.72
C THR A 113 57.89 52.04 21.15
N TYR A 114 57.01 52.58 21.99
CA TYR A 114 55.75 53.18 21.52
C TYR A 114 55.99 54.32 20.52
N GLY A 115 57.12 55.03 20.64
CA GLY A 115 57.53 56.07 19.72
C GLY A 115 57.90 55.55 18.32
N ASP A 116 58.48 54.35 18.24
CA ASP A 116 58.76 53.71 16.94
C ASP A 116 57.45 53.36 16.23
N VAL A 117 56.46 52.83 16.96
CA VAL A 117 55.12 52.47 16.47
C VAL A 117 54.36 53.71 16.03
N GLN A 118 54.27 54.74 16.88
CA GLN A 118 53.59 55.98 16.54
C GLN A 118 54.22 56.66 15.32
N ARG A 119 55.56 56.65 15.20
CA ARG A 119 56.24 57.22 14.04
C ARG A 119 55.95 56.43 12.76
N ALA A 120 55.80 55.11 12.85
CA ALA A 120 55.40 54.28 11.72
C ALA A 120 53.98 54.62 11.28
N ILE A 121 53.03 54.72 12.21
CA ILE A 121 51.64 55.14 11.93
C ILE A 121 51.61 56.51 11.24
N TRP A 122 52.27 57.53 11.79
CA TRP A 122 52.38 58.85 11.15
C TRP A 122 52.99 58.82 9.75
N THR A 123 53.97 57.93 9.51
CA THR A 123 54.55 57.79 8.17
C THR A 123 53.55 57.18 7.18
N LEU A 124 52.69 56.26 7.63
CA LEU A 124 51.66 55.66 6.78
C LEU A 124 50.56 56.67 6.41
N ILE A 125 50.23 57.60 7.29
CA ILE A 125 49.22 58.64 7.02
C ILE A 125 49.80 59.92 6.39
N ASP A 126 51.10 59.99 6.08
CA ASP A 126 51.80 61.19 5.57
C ASP A 126 51.84 62.39 6.53
N ASP A 127 51.83 62.11 7.84
CA ASP A 127 51.80 63.13 8.90
C ASP A 127 53.13 63.18 9.67
N ILE A 128 54.22 63.42 8.93
CA ILE A 128 55.58 63.35 9.47
C ILE A 128 56.13 64.70 9.97
N ASN A 129 55.29 65.73 10.02
CA ASN A 129 55.64 67.14 10.25
C ASN A 129 56.15 67.42 11.68
N SER A 130 55.84 66.54 12.63
CA SER A 130 56.23 66.65 14.03
C SER A 130 57.08 65.45 14.48
N THR A 131 58.02 65.71 15.38
CA THR A 131 58.67 64.66 16.20
C THR A 131 58.48 64.92 17.69
N SER A 132 57.69 65.94 18.04
CA SER A 132 57.40 66.28 19.42
C SER A 132 56.50 65.20 20.03
N ARG A 133 56.71 64.88 21.31
CA ARG A 133 55.90 63.92 22.10
C ARG A 133 55.95 62.45 21.65
N LEU A 134 56.77 62.08 20.66
CA LEU A 134 56.97 60.66 20.26
C LEU A 134 57.62 59.78 21.34
N GLY A 135 58.23 60.37 22.37
CA GLY A 135 59.08 59.62 23.29
C GLY A 135 60.39 59.17 22.63
N GLY A 136 61.00 58.11 23.16
CA GLY A 136 62.19 57.52 22.54
C GLY A 136 61.81 56.80 21.25
N TRP A 137 62.48 57.09 20.13
CA TRP A 137 62.27 56.40 18.84
C TRP A 137 63.58 56.32 18.04
N ASN A 138 63.62 55.49 17.00
CA ASN A 138 64.76 55.33 16.10
C ASN A 138 64.32 54.99 14.67
N GLN A 139 64.88 55.70 13.68
CA GLN A 139 64.55 55.54 12.28
C GLN A 139 64.71 54.10 11.75
N THR A 140 65.74 53.36 12.18
CA THR A 140 65.96 51.98 11.72
C THR A 140 64.85 51.06 12.20
N ARG A 141 64.38 51.22 13.45
CA ARG A 141 63.27 50.42 14.00
C ARG A 141 61.94 50.82 13.37
N THR A 142 61.68 52.10 13.18
CA THR A 142 60.49 52.58 12.44
C THR A 142 60.45 52.02 11.02
N ASN A 143 61.57 52.07 10.28
CA ASN A 143 61.64 51.52 8.92
C ASN A 143 61.40 50.00 8.91
N GLN A 144 61.80 49.28 9.95
CA GLN A 144 61.50 47.86 10.09
C GLN A 144 60.00 47.60 10.25
N ILE A 145 59.30 48.38 11.11
CA ILE A 145 57.83 48.27 11.27
C ILE A 145 57.15 48.54 9.92
N LEU A 146 57.52 49.61 9.23
CA LEU A 146 56.95 49.97 7.92
C LEU A 146 57.16 48.88 6.87
N ALA A 147 58.37 48.33 6.77
CA ALA A 147 58.67 47.24 5.83
C ALA A 147 57.85 45.99 6.12
N LEU A 148 57.63 45.66 7.40
CA LEU A 148 56.78 44.53 7.80
C LEU A 148 55.30 44.81 7.50
N ALA A 149 54.81 46.02 7.79
CA ALA A 149 53.44 46.41 7.50
C ALA A 149 53.15 46.40 5.99
N GLN A 150 54.05 46.92 5.17
CA GLN A 150 53.93 46.86 3.71
C GLN A 150 53.95 45.42 3.17
N ALA A 151 54.68 44.51 3.82
CA ALA A 151 54.78 43.13 3.37
C ALA A 151 53.59 42.25 3.77
N ASN A 152 52.83 42.62 4.81
CA ASN A 152 51.82 41.74 5.43
C ASN A 152 50.47 42.41 5.74
N GLY A 153 50.38 43.74 5.68
CA GLY A 153 49.23 44.50 6.16
C GLY A 153 48.22 44.91 5.08
N GLU A 154 48.57 44.80 3.80
CA GLU A 154 47.64 45.11 2.70
C GLU A 154 46.45 44.14 2.73
N GLY A 155 45.24 44.67 2.80
CA GLY A 155 44.00 43.91 2.92
C GLY A 155 43.85 43.15 4.25
N PHE A 156 44.64 43.49 5.27
CA PHE A 156 44.51 42.89 6.59
C PHE A 156 43.12 43.14 7.17
N ILE A 157 42.52 42.10 7.77
CA ILE A 157 41.26 42.14 8.51
C ILE A 157 41.52 41.41 9.84
N PRO A 158 41.33 42.05 11.00
CA PRO A 158 41.54 41.38 12.28
C PRO A 158 40.51 40.28 12.51
N THR A 159 40.93 39.23 13.22
CA THR A 159 40.07 38.12 13.68
C THR A 159 40.06 38.07 15.20
N PHE A 160 39.04 37.47 15.81
CA PHE A 160 38.92 37.41 17.27
C PHE A 160 40.13 36.71 17.90
N GLU A 161 40.54 35.57 17.35
CA GLU A 161 41.80 34.91 17.71
C GLU A 161 42.87 35.25 16.66
N TYR A 162 43.98 35.85 17.09
CA TYR A 162 45.04 36.28 16.19
C TYR A 162 46.43 35.92 16.73
N THR A 163 47.29 35.37 15.87
CA THR A 163 48.71 35.10 16.19
C THR A 163 49.60 36.17 15.56
N THR A 164 50.34 36.91 16.40
CA THR A 164 51.27 37.95 15.95
C THR A 164 52.48 37.36 15.20
N ILE A 165 53.22 38.20 14.46
CA ILE A 165 54.50 37.80 13.86
C ILE A 165 55.56 37.35 14.88
N PHE A 166 55.35 37.60 16.16
CA PHE A 166 56.22 37.18 17.26
C PHE A 166 55.76 35.85 17.91
N GLY A 167 54.69 35.24 17.38
CA GLY A 167 54.14 33.96 17.87
C GLY A 167 53.24 34.10 19.10
N GLU A 168 52.74 35.30 19.39
CA GLU A 168 51.83 35.52 20.51
C GLU A 168 50.38 35.41 20.08
N ASN A 169 49.57 34.67 20.83
CA ASN A 169 48.13 34.64 20.64
C ASN A 169 47.49 35.79 21.41
N ILE A 170 46.73 36.61 20.71
CA ILE A 170 46.03 37.78 21.25
C ILE A 170 44.57 37.76 20.79
N ILE A 171 43.75 38.58 21.45
CA ILE A 171 42.47 38.99 20.87
C ILE A 171 42.77 40.05 19.82
N GLY A 172 42.28 39.86 18.59
CA GLY A 172 42.46 40.83 17.52
C GLY A 172 41.81 42.17 17.85
N LYS A 173 42.38 43.24 17.29
CA LYS A 173 41.98 44.62 17.55
C LYS A 173 41.54 45.29 16.26
N LEU A 174 40.41 45.96 16.31
CA LEU A 174 39.97 46.92 15.30
C LEU A 174 40.43 48.32 15.70
N GLY A 175 41.02 49.06 14.76
CA GLY A 175 41.22 50.49 14.89
C GLY A 175 39.88 51.22 14.82
N VAL A 176 39.47 51.85 15.92
CA VAL A 176 38.28 52.71 15.99
C VAL A 176 38.73 54.16 16.03
N ILE A 177 38.33 54.93 15.03
CA ILE A 177 38.69 56.33 14.87
C ILE A 177 37.75 57.17 15.72
N LEU A 178 38.32 57.98 16.61
CA LEU A 178 37.59 58.98 17.38
C LEU A 178 37.96 60.35 16.83
N ALA A 179 36.97 61.05 16.29
CA ALA A 179 37.08 62.41 15.81
C ALA A 179 36.47 63.36 16.85
N PRO A 180 37.29 64.04 17.69
CA PRO A 180 36.77 64.86 18.75
C PRO A 180 36.15 66.15 18.23
N ASP A 181 34.97 66.46 18.72
CA ASP A 181 34.34 67.76 18.60
C ASP A 181 34.88 68.65 19.74
N GLY A 182 35.74 69.60 19.39
CA GLY A 182 36.41 70.48 20.35
C GLY A 182 35.49 71.51 20.99
N THR A 183 34.39 71.86 20.32
CA THR A 183 33.39 72.89 20.70
C THR A 183 32.13 72.28 21.33
N ASN A 184 31.94 70.96 21.19
CA ASN A 184 30.76 70.22 21.62
C ASN A 184 29.46 70.80 21.04
N ASP A 185 29.50 71.33 19.81
CA ASP A 185 28.34 71.90 19.15
C ASP A 185 27.51 70.87 18.38
N GLY A 186 27.99 69.61 18.33
CA GLY A 186 27.29 68.48 17.70
C GLY A 186 27.48 68.42 16.18
N ILE A 187 28.29 69.32 15.61
CA ILE A 187 28.68 69.29 14.21
C ILE A 187 29.98 68.51 14.11
N LEU A 188 30.08 67.60 13.13
CA LEU A 188 31.34 66.92 12.84
C LEU A 188 32.36 67.93 12.31
N ASN A 189 33.18 68.47 13.20
CA ASN A 189 34.31 69.34 12.89
C ASN A 189 35.53 68.89 13.71
N PRO A 190 36.62 68.43 13.07
CA PRO A 190 37.80 67.91 13.78
C PRO A 190 38.61 69.03 14.46
N ASP A 191 38.05 69.78 15.41
CA ASP A 191 38.75 70.88 16.09
C ASP A 191 39.84 70.41 17.09
N ALA A 192 40.07 69.10 17.20
CA ALA A 192 41.13 68.50 18.00
C ALA A 192 41.70 67.24 17.32
N GLN A 193 42.78 66.71 17.91
CA GLN A 193 43.52 65.53 17.44
C GLN A 193 42.61 64.33 17.14
N ILE A 194 42.60 63.87 15.90
CA ILE A 194 41.97 62.60 15.56
C ILE A 194 42.86 61.46 16.06
N ILE A 195 42.24 60.48 16.70
CA ILE A 195 42.94 59.32 17.26
C ILE A 195 42.35 58.03 16.71
N ILE A 196 43.20 57.01 16.59
CA ILE A 196 42.79 55.64 16.35
C ILE A 196 42.99 54.84 17.63
N THR A 197 41.91 54.21 18.08
CA THR A 197 41.80 53.48 19.34
C THR A 197 41.86 51.99 19.06
N GLU A 198 42.63 51.26 19.86
CA GLU A 198 42.75 49.81 19.75
C GLU A 198 41.60 49.09 20.48
N VAL A 199 40.50 48.81 19.77
CA VAL A 199 39.32 48.13 20.34
C VAL A 199 39.39 46.64 20.03
N LYS A 200 39.35 45.79 21.07
CA LYS A 200 39.33 44.34 20.88
C LYS A 200 38.05 43.89 20.18
N LEU A 201 38.17 42.97 19.24
CA LEU A 201 37.04 42.24 18.67
C LEU A 201 36.37 41.37 19.74
N SER A 202 35.11 41.07 19.49
CA SER A 202 34.25 40.22 20.31
C SER A 202 33.71 39.06 19.47
N LYS A 203 33.14 38.05 20.13
CA LYS A 203 32.65 36.84 19.45
C LYS A 203 31.30 36.42 20.03
N ILE A 204 30.36 36.05 19.17
CA ILE A 204 29.06 35.47 19.55
C ILE A 204 28.93 34.11 18.88
N GLY A 205 28.47 33.10 19.61
CA GLY A 205 27.98 31.84 19.04
C GLY A 205 28.54 30.58 19.69
N ASN A 206 27.80 29.50 19.48
CA ASN A 206 28.11 28.18 20.01
C ASN A 206 27.64 27.11 19.03
N PHE A 207 26.46 26.47 19.17
CA PHE A 207 25.98 25.47 18.22
C PHE A 207 24.44 25.39 18.10
N VAL A 208 23.99 24.55 17.18
CA VAL A 208 22.58 24.13 17.05
C VAL A 208 22.50 22.63 17.38
N PHE A 209 21.48 22.20 18.12
CA PHE A 209 21.35 20.82 18.62
C PHE A 209 19.99 20.19 18.32
N ASN A 210 19.98 18.87 18.20
CA ASN A 210 18.80 18.03 18.06
C ASN A 210 18.27 17.70 19.45
N ASP A 211 17.24 18.44 19.86
CA ASP A 211 16.57 18.28 21.13
C ASP A 211 15.63 17.07 21.04
N ILE A 212 16.08 15.89 21.42
CA ILE A 212 15.34 14.65 21.15
C ILE A 212 14.05 14.60 21.97
N ASN A 213 14.05 15.22 23.15
CA ASN A 213 12.95 15.15 24.11
C ASN A 213 12.03 16.40 24.04
N GLY A 214 12.43 17.44 23.30
CA GLY A 214 11.67 18.67 23.09
C GLY A 214 11.61 19.58 24.33
N ASP A 215 12.52 19.44 25.29
CA ASP A 215 12.48 20.19 26.55
C ASP A 215 13.22 21.54 26.50
N GLY A 216 13.99 21.79 25.44
CA GLY A 216 14.74 23.02 25.22
C GLY A 216 16.05 23.15 25.99
N ILE A 217 16.52 22.06 26.59
CA ILE A 217 17.79 21.96 27.29
C ILE A 217 18.68 20.98 26.52
N GLN A 218 19.94 21.32 26.37
CA GLN A 218 20.90 20.45 25.74
C GLN A 218 21.30 19.28 26.67
N ASP A 219 20.83 18.07 26.35
CA ASP A 219 21.06 16.86 27.14
C ASP A 219 22.26 16.02 26.65
N GLU A 220 22.72 15.10 27.52
CA GLU A 220 23.71 14.08 27.14
C GLU A 220 23.10 13.09 26.14
N GLY A 221 23.72 12.96 24.96
CA GLY A 221 23.26 12.07 23.90
C GLY A 221 22.53 12.78 22.76
N GLU A 222 22.34 14.09 22.87
CA GLU A 222 21.77 14.91 21.81
C GLU A 222 22.82 15.33 20.79
N ASP A 223 22.55 14.99 19.54
CA ASP A 223 23.45 15.28 18.42
C ASP A 223 23.40 16.77 18.03
N LYS A 224 24.45 17.23 17.37
CA LYS A 224 24.54 18.59 16.82
C LYS A 224 24.00 18.64 15.40
N ILE A 225 23.38 19.76 15.04
CA ILE A 225 22.76 19.93 13.72
C ILE A 225 23.69 20.72 12.80
N VAL A 226 24.15 20.06 11.75
CA VAL A 226 24.96 20.64 10.66
C VAL A 226 24.07 21.33 9.63
N GLY A 227 24.59 22.37 8.97
CA GLY A 227 23.93 22.97 7.81
C GLY A 227 22.82 23.97 8.13
N VAL A 228 22.67 24.39 9.39
CA VAL A 228 21.65 25.37 9.80
C VAL A 228 22.12 26.77 9.46
N THR A 229 21.33 27.53 8.69
CA THR A 229 21.59 28.95 8.44
C THR A 229 21.40 29.75 9.72
N VAL A 230 22.40 30.55 10.08
CA VAL A 230 22.37 31.46 11.22
C VAL A 230 22.66 32.86 10.73
N ASN A 231 21.84 33.83 11.14
CA ASN A 231 21.92 35.24 10.75
C ASN A 231 22.26 36.10 11.96
N LEU A 232 23.20 37.03 11.78
CA LEU A 232 23.51 38.11 12.70
C LEU A 232 22.74 39.36 12.29
N LEU A 233 21.98 39.92 13.22
CA LEU A 233 21.17 41.11 13.01
C LEU A 233 21.68 42.26 13.88
N ALA A 234 21.65 43.48 13.35
CA ALA A 234 21.95 44.71 14.05
C ALA A 234 21.06 45.83 13.51
N ASP A 235 20.88 46.90 14.29
CA ASP A 235 20.09 48.07 13.90
C ASP A 235 20.82 48.83 12.78
N VAL A 236 20.36 48.68 11.54
CA VAL A 236 21.02 49.27 10.36
C VAL A 236 20.42 50.61 9.97
N ASP A 237 19.19 50.92 10.42
CA ASP A 237 18.49 52.16 10.10
C ASP A 237 18.63 53.24 11.20
N GLY A 238 19.20 52.87 12.36
CA GLY A 238 19.45 53.75 13.49
C GLY A 238 18.20 54.11 14.29
N ASN A 239 17.13 53.32 14.19
CA ASN A 239 15.87 53.59 14.86
C ASN A 239 15.85 53.13 16.34
N GLY A 240 16.87 52.39 16.78
CA GLY A 240 17.04 51.85 18.12
C GLY A 240 16.43 50.47 18.35
N VAL A 241 15.95 49.79 17.31
CA VAL A 241 15.29 48.49 17.35
C VAL A 241 15.92 47.56 16.31
N ILE A 242 16.30 46.35 16.74
CA ILE A 242 16.80 45.32 15.82
C ILE A 242 15.62 44.48 15.31
N GLU A 243 15.34 44.58 14.01
CA GLU A 243 14.24 43.88 13.34
C GLU A 243 14.71 42.68 12.51
N ASN A 244 13.82 41.72 12.29
CA ASN A 244 14.13 40.45 11.61
C ASN A 244 14.65 40.60 10.16
N GLY A 245 14.46 41.75 9.53
CA GLY A 245 14.94 42.04 8.18
C GLY A 245 16.35 42.64 8.12
N GLU A 246 16.92 43.03 9.26
CA GLU A 246 18.20 43.75 9.35
C GLU A 246 19.40 42.80 9.47
N VAL A 247 19.48 41.83 8.56
CA VAL A 247 20.57 40.86 8.53
C VAL A 247 21.84 41.54 8.02
N ILE A 248 22.89 41.52 8.83
CA ILE A 248 24.21 42.08 8.50
C ILE A 248 25.24 40.99 8.18
N GLN A 249 25.01 39.76 8.64
CA GLN A 249 25.85 38.62 8.28
C GLN A 249 25.07 37.32 8.35
N SER A 250 25.47 36.33 7.54
CA SER A 250 24.99 34.95 7.64
C SER A 250 26.15 33.98 7.76
N SER A 251 25.91 32.88 8.45
CA SER A 251 26.78 31.73 8.60
C SER A 251 25.96 30.44 8.48
N VAL A 252 26.64 29.30 8.38
CA VAL A 252 26.01 27.98 8.39
C VAL A 252 26.73 27.14 9.43
N THR A 253 25.99 26.37 10.23
CA THR A 253 26.61 25.50 11.23
C THR A 253 27.52 24.45 10.58
N ASP A 254 28.69 24.24 11.17
CA ASP A 254 29.68 23.28 10.68
C ASP A 254 29.33 21.82 11.02
N ALA A 255 30.25 20.89 10.75
CA ALA A 255 30.03 19.45 10.99
C ALA A 255 29.84 19.09 12.48
N ASP A 256 30.29 19.96 13.40
CA ASP A 256 30.05 19.82 14.84
C ASP A 256 28.83 20.66 15.28
N GLY A 257 28.04 21.15 14.32
CA GLY A 257 26.89 22.04 14.51
C GLY A 257 27.25 23.43 15.01
N LYS A 258 28.52 23.83 14.97
CA LYS A 258 28.97 25.11 15.54
C LYS A 258 28.82 26.27 14.58
N TYR A 259 28.56 27.44 15.13
CA TYR A 259 28.61 28.71 14.41
C TYR A 259 29.28 29.78 15.28
N HIS A 260 29.78 30.84 14.64
CA HIS A 260 30.16 32.05 15.35
C HIS A 260 30.15 33.26 14.44
N PHE A 261 30.06 34.44 15.05
CA PHE A 261 30.29 35.74 14.43
C PHE A 261 31.38 36.47 15.19
N GLU A 262 32.32 37.05 14.44
CA GLU A 262 33.29 38.00 14.97
C GLU A 262 32.73 39.41 14.77
N VAL A 263 32.61 40.15 15.86
CA VAL A 263 31.87 41.41 15.91
C VAL A 263 32.64 42.47 16.69
N VAL A 264 32.27 43.74 16.53
CA VAL A 264 32.67 44.79 17.48
C VAL A 264 31.68 44.87 18.63
N ALA A 265 32.05 45.60 19.68
CA ALA A 265 31.13 45.87 20.77
C ALA A 265 29.87 46.58 20.26
N GLY A 266 28.70 46.11 20.70
CA GLY A 266 27.45 46.46 20.06
C GLY A 266 26.26 45.70 20.64
N ASN A 267 25.09 45.97 20.08
CA ASN A 267 23.86 45.22 20.33
C ASN A 267 23.53 44.40 19.09
N TYR A 268 23.23 43.11 19.28
CA TYR A 268 22.95 42.18 18.20
C TYR A 268 21.77 41.27 18.53
N LYS A 269 21.20 40.63 17.51
CA LYS A 269 20.39 39.42 17.66
C LYS A 269 20.93 38.31 16.77
N ILE A 270 20.69 37.08 17.18
CA ILE A 270 20.91 35.91 16.34
C ILE A 270 19.57 35.35 15.90
N GLN A 271 19.44 35.06 14.62
CA GLN A 271 18.28 34.39 14.04
C GLN A 271 18.72 33.06 13.41
N PHE A 272 18.03 31.99 13.74
CA PHE A 272 18.21 30.66 13.15
C PHE A 272 17.11 30.41 12.11
N GLU A 273 17.46 29.76 11.01
CA GLU A 273 16.46 29.20 10.08
C GLU A 273 16.14 27.77 10.50
N GLN A 274 14.85 27.42 10.52
CA GLN A 274 14.43 26.06 10.87
C GLN A 274 14.91 25.06 9.80
N PRO A 275 15.66 24.02 10.18
CA PRO A 275 16.07 22.98 9.24
C PRO A 275 14.86 22.18 8.72
N GLN A 276 14.90 21.71 7.47
CA GLN A 276 13.76 21.04 6.84
C GLN A 276 13.39 19.70 7.49
N ASP A 277 14.38 19.00 8.06
CA ASP A 277 14.20 17.68 8.68
C ASP A 277 13.65 17.77 10.12
N PHE A 278 13.30 18.97 10.58
CA PHE A 278 12.79 19.24 11.92
C PHE A 278 11.44 19.94 11.85
N SER A 279 10.45 19.41 12.58
CA SER A 279 9.10 19.97 12.58
C SER A 279 8.95 21.19 13.51
N GLU A 280 9.72 21.26 14.59
CA GLU A 280 9.53 22.25 15.65
C GLU A 280 10.86 22.86 16.16
N ILE A 281 10.75 24.08 16.71
CA ILE A 281 11.81 24.74 17.50
C ILE A 281 11.58 24.46 18.98
N SER A 282 12.64 24.17 19.71
CA SER A 282 12.58 23.88 21.14
C SER A 282 12.11 25.06 22.00
N PRO A 283 11.53 24.79 23.18
CA PRO A 283 11.18 25.83 24.15
C PRO A 283 12.37 26.73 24.50
N ARG A 284 12.13 28.04 24.51
CA ARG A 284 13.15 29.04 24.77
C ARG A 284 13.46 29.20 26.27
N LEU A 285 14.73 29.24 26.63
CA LEU A 285 15.25 29.49 27.99
C LEU A 285 14.56 28.59 29.05
N ALA A 286 14.48 27.29 28.74
CA ALA A 286 13.70 26.34 29.53
C ALA A 286 14.38 25.93 30.84
N GLY A 287 15.71 25.87 30.85
CA GLY A 287 16.51 25.54 32.01
C GLY A 287 16.91 26.75 32.86
N ILE A 288 17.91 26.50 33.72
CA ILE A 288 18.54 27.53 34.57
C ILE A 288 19.93 27.92 34.08
N ASP A 289 20.51 27.12 33.17
CA ASP A 289 21.85 27.29 32.64
C ASP A 289 21.73 27.75 31.20
N THR A 290 21.83 29.06 31.00
CA THR A 290 21.69 29.68 29.68
C THR A 290 22.76 29.22 28.69
N THR A 291 23.82 28.51 29.12
CA THR A 291 24.82 27.92 28.22
C THR A 291 24.38 26.60 27.59
N GLN A 292 23.23 26.06 28.01
CA GLN A 292 22.65 24.81 27.53
C GLN A 292 21.21 24.98 27.04
N ASP A 293 20.60 26.15 27.25
CA ASP A 293 19.22 26.39 26.89
C ASP A 293 19.11 26.86 25.43
N SER A 294 18.03 26.47 24.75
CA SER A 294 17.71 27.07 23.46
C SER A 294 17.27 28.53 23.61
N ASP A 295 17.74 29.40 22.72
CA ASP A 295 17.25 30.77 22.52
C ASP A 295 16.08 30.86 21.52
N GLY A 296 15.61 29.72 21.00
CA GLY A 296 14.60 29.66 19.96
C GLY A 296 15.08 30.18 18.60
N LEU A 297 14.13 30.49 17.71
CA LEU A 297 14.45 30.95 16.34
C LEU A 297 15.10 32.33 16.29
N ILE A 298 14.87 33.19 17.28
CA ILE A 298 15.43 34.55 17.35
C ILE A 298 15.75 34.85 18.81
N SER A 299 17.01 35.18 19.08
CA SER A 299 17.49 35.53 20.42
C SER A 299 16.92 36.86 20.92
N ASP A 300 17.04 37.09 22.24
CA ASP A 300 16.96 38.45 22.78
C ASP A 300 18.13 39.31 22.27
N VAL A 301 18.08 40.62 22.54
CA VAL A 301 19.19 41.52 22.23
C VAL A 301 20.40 41.17 23.10
N ILE A 302 21.50 40.84 22.43
CA ILE A 302 22.80 40.55 23.01
C ILE A 302 23.62 41.84 23.03
N THR A 303 23.96 42.33 24.21
CA THR A 303 24.88 43.47 24.38
C THR A 303 26.29 42.95 24.65
N ILE A 304 27.16 42.98 23.65
CA ILE A 304 28.53 42.45 23.75
C ILE A 304 29.55 43.58 23.91
N LYS A 305 30.51 43.41 24.83
CA LYS A 305 31.58 44.38 25.12
C LYS A 305 32.89 44.02 24.40
N PRO A 306 33.86 44.96 24.27
CA PRO A 306 35.13 44.68 23.59
C PRO A 306 35.91 43.52 24.21
N GLY A 307 36.29 42.53 23.40
CA GLY A 307 37.04 41.36 23.85
C GLY A 307 36.22 40.25 24.52
N GLU A 308 34.89 40.40 24.57
CA GLU A 308 33.99 39.40 25.13
C GLU A 308 33.73 38.25 24.14
N TYR A 309 33.56 37.05 24.68
CA TYR A 309 33.05 35.89 23.95
C TYR A 309 31.75 35.45 24.64
N ASP A 310 30.65 35.49 23.89
CA ASP A 310 29.34 35.02 24.33
C ASP A 310 29.00 33.67 23.65
N PRO A 311 29.15 32.53 24.36
CA PRO A 311 28.80 31.21 23.87
C PRO A 311 27.36 30.80 24.25
N THR A 312 26.52 31.68 24.79
CA THR A 312 25.24 31.23 25.39
C THR A 312 24.08 31.27 24.41
N ILE A 313 24.35 31.45 23.11
CA ILE A 313 23.32 31.59 22.10
C ILE A 313 23.28 30.31 21.28
N ASP A 314 22.23 29.52 21.51
CA ASP A 314 22.07 28.17 20.95
C ASP A 314 20.63 27.97 20.47
N ALA A 315 20.42 27.03 19.52
CA ALA A 315 19.07 26.64 19.10
C ALA A 315 18.89 25.14 19.16
N GLY A 316 17.80 24.70 19.79
CA GLY A 316 17.33 23.31 19.79
C GLY A 316 16.22 23.16 18.77
N PHE A 317 16.26 22.09 17.98
CA PHE A 317 15.17 21.68 17.09
C PHE A 317 14.79 20.24 17.38
N TYR A 318 13.50 19.93 17.29
CA TYR A 318 13.00 18.58 17.54
C TYR A 318 11.94 18.14 16.55
N ASN A 319 11.80 16.82 16.41
CA ASN A 319 10.73 16.21 15.64
C ASN A 319 9.60 15.80 16.58
N ASN A 320 8.47 16.47 16.43
CA ASN A 320 7.24 16.18 17.16
C ASN A 320 6.27 15.32 16.35
N THR A 321 6.78 14.67 15.32
CA THR A 321 6.02 13.90 14.34
C THR A 321 6.05 12.42 14.67
N GLY A 322 4.92 11.75 14.52
CA GLY A 322 4.75 10.31 14.67
C GLY A 322 4.74 9.57 13.33
N ILE A 323 4.56 8.26 13.42
CA ILE A 323 4.43 7.36 12.27
C ILE A 323 3.20 6.47 12.42
N ILE A 324 2.58 6.13 11.30
CA ILE A 324 1.43 5.22 11.22
C ILE A 324 1.70 4.19 10.13
N GLY A 325 1.50 2.91 10.41
CA GLY A 325 1.69 1.87 9.38
C GLY A 325 1.48 0.48 9.92
N ASP A 326 2.14 -0.46 9.23
CA ASP A 326 2.36 -1.89 9.50
C ASP A 326 2.04 -2.71 8.25
N ARG A 327 0.89 -3.41 8.13
CA ARG A 327 0.75 -4.44 7.08
C ARG A 327 -0.64 -4.64 6.46
N VAL A 328 -0.69 -4.97 5.17
CA VAL A 328 -1.87 -5.57 4.51
C VAL A 328 -1.54 -7.03 4.16
N TRP A 329 -2.37 -7.99 4.56
CA TRP A 329 -2.04 -9.42 4.42
C TRP A 329 -3.18 -10.32 3.95
N PHE A 330 -2.80 -11.49 3.40
CA PHE A 330 -3.73 -12.56 3.08
C PHE A 330 -4.06 -13.36 4.34
N ASP A 331 -5.27 -13.17 4.85
CA ASP A 331 -5.85 -13.97 5.92
C ASP A 331 -6.44 -15.25 5.31
N ASN A 332 -5.66 -16.32 5.33
CA ASN A 332 -5.99 -17.54 4.59
C ASN A 332 -7.12 -18.31 5.26
N ASP A 333 -7.13 -18.40 6.58
CA ASP A 333 -8.16 -19.16 7.29
C ASP A 333 -9.36 -18.31 7.73
N GLY A 334 -9.25 -16.98 7.61
CA GLY A 334 -10.33 -16.03 7.80
C GLY A 334 -10.59 -15.68 9.26
N ASP A 335 -9.63 -15.93 10.16
CA ASP A 335 -9.80 -15.70 11.59
C ASP A 335 -9.49 -14.26 12.04
N GLY A 336 -8.96 -13.44 11.13
CA GLY A 336 -8.60 -12.04 11.35
C GLY A 336 -7.30 -11.83 12.13
N ILE A 337 -6.50 -12.88 12.32
CA ILE A 337 -5.23 -12.86 13.05
C ILE A 337 -4.10 -13.10 12.06
N GLN A 338 -2.98 -12.38 12.20
CA GLN A 338 -1.79 -12.62 11.39
C GLN A 338 -1.09 -13.93 11.82
N ASP A 339 -1.24 -14.97 11.02
CA ASP A 339 -0.69 -16.29 11.32
C ASP A 339 0.59 -16.63 10.54
N GLN A 340 1.32 -17.64 11.01
CA GLN A 340 2.52 -18.10 10.32
C GLN A 340 2.14 -18.75 8.97
N GLY A 341 2.64 -18.17 7.87
CA GLY A 341 2.36 -18.62 6.51
C GLY A 341 1.39 -17.74 5.74
N GLU A 342 0.83 -16.73 6.42
CA GLU A 342 0.03 -15.67 5.83
C GLU A 342 0.95 -14.57 5.28
N ASN A 343 1.07 -14.53 3.96
CA ASN A 343 1.92 -13.56 3.28
C ASN A 343 1.20 -12.21 3.14
N GLY A 344 1.98 -11.15 3.04
CA GLY A 344 1.47 -9.83 2.74
C GLY A 344 0.95 -9.67 1.32
N ILE A 345 0.11 -8.66 1.14
CA ILE A 345 -0.42 -8.24 -0.15
C ILE A 345 0.38 -7.03 -0.62
N ASN A 346 1.27 -7.25 -1.59
CA ASN A 346 2.09 -6.22 -2.21
C ASN A 346 1.31 -5.44 -3.30
N GLY A 347 1.57 -4.15 -3.45
CA GLY A 347 1.00 -3.31 -4.50
C GLY A 347 -0.37 -2.69 -4.17
N VAL A 348 -0.79 -2.73 -2.90
CA VAL A 348 -2.05 -2.15 -2.43
C VAL A 348 -1.84 -0.67 -2.12
N LEU A 349 -2.66 0.21 -2.68
CA LEU A 349 -2.60 1.65 -2.41
C LEU A 349 -3.39 1.97 -1.14
N LEU A 350 -2.75 2.67 -0.21
CA LEU A 350 -3.38 3.25 0.99
C LEU A 350 -3.37 4.77 0.93
N LYS A 351 -4.38 5.38 1.54
CA LYS A 351 -4.53 6.83 1.68
C LYS A 351 -4.61 7.19 3.15
N LEU A 352 -3.87 8.21 3.57
CA LEU A 352 -3.98 8.80 4.89
C LEU A 352 -4.81 10.09 4.81
N ILE A 353 -5.92 10.11 5.53
CA ILE A 353 -6.85 11.24 5.59
C ILE A 353 -6.69 11.92 6.95
N ASN A 354 -6.53 13.24 6.96
CA ASN A 354 -6.58 14.04 8.18
C ASN A 354 -8.06 14.28 8.53
N ASN A 355 -8.50 13.83 9.72
CA ASN A 355 -9.92 13.89 10.09
C ASN A 355 -10.40 15.30 10.46
N ASP A 356 -9.50 16.23 10.76
CA ASP A 356 -9.86 17.63 11.03
C ASP A 356 -10.14 18.40 9.75
N THR A 357 -9.42 18.10 8.66
CA THR A 357 -9.60 18.77 7.35
C THR A 357 -10.47 17.97 6.38
N GLY A 358 -10.53 16.65 6.53
CA GLY A 358 -11.15 15.71 5.58
C GLY A 358 -10.32 15.48 4.31
N GLU A 359 -9.08 15.97 4.27
CA GLU A 359 -8.21 15.86 3.09
C GLU A 359 -7.29 14.64 3.17
N THR A 360 -7.04 14.01 2.02
CA THR A 360 -5.94 13.06 1.88
C THR A 360 -4.62 13.83 1.91
N ILE A 361 -3.79 13.55 2.90
CA ILE A 361 -2.50 14.23 3.12
C ILE A 361 -1.30 13.41 2.68
N ALA A 362 -1.46 12.09 2.57
CA ALA A 362 -0.42 11.18 2.08
C ALA A 362 -1.04 9.94 1.44
N THR A 363 -0.24 9.26 0.61
CA THR A 363 -0.56 7.95 0.05
C THR A 363 0.68 7.08 0.11
N ASP A 364 0.50 5.79 0.35
CA ASP A 364 1.59 4.82 0.30
C ASP A 364 1.13 3.55 -0.43
N ILE A 365 2.06 2.78 -0.96
CA ILE A 365 1.78 1.51 -1.64
C ILE A 365 2.50 0.42 -0.88
N THR A 366 1.80 -0.66 -0.53
CA THR A 366 2.42 -1.76 0.18
C THR A 366 3.57 -2.34 -0.64
N GLU A 367 4.70 -2.63 0.02
CA GLU A 367 5.87 -3.26 -0.58
C GLU A 367 6.22 -4.58 0.13
N GLY A 368 7.07 -5.40 -0.48
CA GLY A 368 7.63 -6.60 0.15
C GLY A 368 6.56 -7.57 0.63
N ASP A 369 6.50 -7.78 1.95
CA ASP A 369 5.53 -8.62 2.64
C ASP A 369 4.30 -7.84 3.12
N GLY A 370 3.82 -6.91 2.29
CA GLY A 370 2.59 -6.14 2.51
C GLY A 370 2.76 -4.90 3.39
N GLU A 371 3.99 -4.44 3.60
CA GLU A 371 4.31 -3.38 4.55
C GLU A 371 4.03 -1.99 3.96
N TYR A 372 3.53 -1.06 4.78
CA TYR A 372 3.37 0.35 4.42
C TYR A 372 3.66 1.27 5.61
N LEU A 373 4.06 2.52 5.34
CA LEU A 373 4.42 3.49 6.37
C LEU A 373 4.11 4.95 5.95
N PHE A 374 3.32 5.61 6.77
CA PHE A 374 3.20 7.07 6.77
C PHE A 374 4.10 7.65 7.87
N ASP A 375 5.11 8.42 7.49
CA ASP A 375 6.02 9.08 8.41
C ASP A 375 5.75 10.59 8.54
N SER A 376 6.50 11.23 9.45
CA SER A 376 6.52 12.70 9.59
C SER A 376 5.14 13.31 9.87
N LEU A 377 4.28 12.58 10.60
CA LEU A 377 2.91 12.99 10.86
C LEU A 377 2.78 13.83 12.12
N PRO A 378 2.19 15.03 12.08
CA PRO A 378 1.84 15.76 13.30
C PRO A 378 0.95 14.93 14.24
N GLN A 379 0.87 15.32 15.51
CA GLN A 379 -0.18 14.77 16.37
C GLN A 379 -1.57 15.08 15.78
N GLY A 380 -2.49 14.13 15.81
CA GLY A 380 -3.79 14.32 15.19
C GLY A 380 -4.66 13.07 15.13
N ASN A 381 -5.83 13.22 14.54
CA ASN A 381 -6.71 12.10 14.22
C ASN A 381 -6.64 11.83 12.72
N TYR A 382 -6.38 10.58 12.38
CA TYR A 382 -6.20 10.14 11.01
C TYR A 382 -7.11 8.96 10.68
N THR A 383 -7.49 8.85 9.41
CA THR A 383 -8.11 7.65 8.85
C THR A 383 -7.19 7.08 7.78
N ILE A 384 -6.82 5.81 7.91
CA ILE A 384 -6.15 5.05 6.87
C ILE A 384 -7.24 4.40 6.03
N MET A 385 -7.14 4.47 4.70
CA MET A 385 -8.10 3.87 3.79
C MET A 385 -7.37 3.05 2.73
N VAL A 386 -7.68 1.76 2.66
CA VAL A 386 -7.27 0.88 1.56
C VAL A 386 -8.05 1.24 0.30
N ASP A 387 -7.38 1.35 -0.85
CA ASP A 387 -8.04 1.51 -2.14
C ASP A 387 -8.46 0.12 -2.69
N PRO A 388 -9.76 -0.24 -2.63
CA PRO A 388 -10.20 -1.58 -3.00
C PRO A 388 -9.98 -1.90 -4.50
N SER A 389 -9.76 -0.89 -5.34
CA SER A 389 -9.47 -1.11 -6.77
C SER A 389 -8.04 -1.63 -7.02
N THR A 390 -7.17 -1.54 -6.01
CA THR A 390 -5.78 -2.02 -6.08
C THR A 390 -5.58 -3.38 -5.41
N LEU A 391 -6.59 -3.92 -4.73
CA LEU A 391 -6.55 -5.27 -4.18
C LEU A 391 -6.56 -6.32 -5.30
N PRO A 392 -5.74 -7.38 -5.20
CA PRO A 392 -5.71 -8.43 -6.21
C PRO A 392 -6.87 -9.41 -6.06
N GLY A 393 -7.53 -9.73 -7.18
CA GLY A 393 -8.56 -10.76 -7.21
C GLY A 393 -9.84 -10.37 -6.45
N ASN A 394 -10.60 -11.37 -6.02
CA ASN A 394 -11.81 -11.15 -5.24
C ASN A 394 -11.56 -11.49 -3.77
N LEU A 395 -11.38 -10.45 -2.97
CA LEU A 395 -11.04 -10.55 -1.56
C LEU A 395 -12.20 -10.09 -0.69
N GLN A 396 -12.35 -10.74 0.46
CA GLN A 396 -13.22 -10.29 1.53
C GLN A 396 -12.35 -9.84 2.70
N GLN A 397 -12.62 -8.64 3.23
CA GLN A 397 -11.92 -8.17 4.42
C GLN A 397 -12.33 -9.00 5.64
N THR A 398 -11.36 -9.33 6.47
CA THR A 398 -11.51 -10.13 7.70
C THR A 398 -10.97 -9.42 8.93
N ALA A 399 -10.04 -8.47 8.74
CA ALA A 399 -9.48 -7.68 9.83
C ALA A 399 -9.21 -6.22 9.44
N ASP A 400 -9.37 -5.35 10.43
CA ASP A 400 -8.77 -4.02 10.58
C ASP A 400 -8.65 -3.67 12.06
N SER A 401 -7.88 -2.63 12.35
CA SER A 401 -7.49 -2.29 13.73
C SER A 401 -8.61 -1.69 14.58
N ASP A 402 -9.62 -1.07 13.95
CA ASP A 402 -10.78 -0.52 14.66
C ASP A 402 -11.98 -1.50 14.73
N GLY A 403 -11.88 -2.63 14.03
CA GLY A 403 -12.83 -3.74 14.03
C GLY A 403 -14.06 -3.53 13.14
N ILE A 404 -14.06 -2.49 12.29
CA ILE A 404 -15.13 -2.16 11.36
C ILE A 404 -14.66 -2.48 9.94
N LEU A 405 -15.00 -3.68 9.45
CA LEU A 405 -14.60 -4.22 8.13
C LEU A 405 -15.12 -3.42 6.91
N ASP A 406 -14.66 -2.19 6.76
CA ASP A 406 -15.01 -1.24 5.69
C ASP A 406 -13.79 -0.73 4.89
N GLY A 407 -12.62 -1.34 5.12
CA GLY A 407 -11.34 -0.99 4.50
C GLY A 407 -10.75 0.31 5.02
N MET A 408 -11.24 0.82 6.15
CA MET A 408 -10.72 2.00 6.81
C MET A 408 -10.36 1.69 8.27
N SER A 409 -9.41 2.45 8.81
CA SER A 409 -9.09 2.41 10.25
C SER A 409 -8.86 3.83 10.76
N THR A 410 -9.54 4.20 11.85
CA THR A 410 -9.34 5.50 12.50
C THR A 410 -8.40 5.42 13.69
N VAL A 411 -7.42 6.33 13.75
CA VAL A 411 -6.41 6.37 14.80
C VAL A 411 -6.17 7.79 15.32
N ASN A 412 -6.04 7.93 16.64
CA ASN A 412 -5.46 9.11 17.27
C ASN A 412 -3.96 8.89 17.42
N LEU A 413 -3.15 9.73 16.78
CA LEU A 413 -1.70 9.73 16.87
C LEU A 413 -1.25 10.82 17.85
N PRO A 414 -0.74 10.46 19.04
CA PRO A 414 -0.12 11.43 19.94
C PRO A 414 1.20 11.95 19.35
N ALA A 415 1.63 13.10 19.85
CA ALA A 415 2.93 13.72 19.56
C ALA A 415 4.09 12.71 19.67
N ALA A 416 4.93 12.66 18.63
CA ALA A 416 6.14 11.83 18.55
C ALA A 416 5.92 10.32 18.86
N GLN A 417 4.74 9.76 18.59
CA GLN A 417 4.46 8.33 18.82
C GLN A 417 4.42 7.53 17.51
N SER A 418 4.69 6.24 17.63
CA SER A 418 4.51 5.27 16.55
C SER A 418 3.25 4.45 16.76
N ASN A 419 2.41 4.33 15.73
CA ASN A 419 1.32 3.37 15.69
C ASN A 419 1.50 2.43 14.48
N LEU A 420 2.22 1.34 14.73
CA LEU A 420 2.48 0.27 13.78
C LEU A 420 1.58 -0.94 14.09
N ASN A 421 0.28 -0.72 14.22
CA ASN A 421 -0.70 -1.80 14.35
C ASN A 421 -1.88 -1.58 13.39
N GLN A 422 -1.70 -0.71 12.38
CA GLN A 422 -2.75 -0.34 11.45
C GLN A 422 -2.86 -1.37 10.33
N ASP A 423 -3.17 -2.61 10.69
CA ASP A 423 -3.15 -3.70 9.73
C ASP A 423 -4.51 -3.91 9.03
N PHE A 424 -4.50 -4.44 7.81
CA PHE A 424 -5.70 -4.87 7.08
C PHE A 424 -5.60 -6.31 6.55
N GLY A 425 -6.49 -7.20 7.02
CA GLY A 425 -6.52 -8.61 6.66
C GLY A 425 -7.59 -8.92 5.62
N TYR A 426 -7.25 -9.74 4.62
CA TYR A 426 -8.14 -10.09 3.52
C TYR A 426 -8.08 -11.58 3.16
N GLN A 427 -9.23 -12.24 3.12
CA GLN A 427 -9.37 -13.62 2.68
C GLN A 427 -9.71 -13.74 1.20
N GLN A 428 -9.02 -14.65 0.50
CA GLN A 428 -9.29 -14.97 -0.90
C GLN A 428 -10.54 -15.84 -1.05
N LEU A 429 -11.51 -15.38 -1.83
CA LEU A 429 -12.74 -16.13 -2.11
C LEU A 429 -12.56 -17.07 -3.30
N GLY A 430 -13.11 -18.28 -3.18
CA GLY A 430 -13.08 -19.30 -4.23
C GLY A 430 -14.30 -19.30 -5.14
N THR A 431 -14.29 -20.24 -6.09
CA THR A 431 -15.38 -20.52 -7.04
C THR A 431 -15.65 -22.01 -7.09
N ILE A 432 -16.92 -22.41 -7.07
CA ILE A 432 -17.37 -23.80 -7.20
C ILE A 432 -18.30 -23.90 -8.41
N GLY A 433 -18.06 -24.84 -9.31
CA GLY A 433 -18.95 -25.06 -10.44
C GLY A 433 -18.48 -26.22 -11.30
N ASP A 434 -19.18 -26.45 -12.40
CA ASP A 434 -18.65 -26.91 -13.69
C ASP A 434 -19.85 -27.15 -14.60
N ARG A 435 -20.35 -28.39 -14.77
CA ARG A 435 -21.34 -28.72 -15.79
C ARG A 435 -22.39 -29.76 -15.37
N VAL A 436 -23.60 -29.61 -15.90
CA VAL A 436 -24.65 -30.63 -15.89
C VAL A 436 -24.93 -31.05 -17.33
N TRP A 437 -24.93 -32.35 -17.61
CA TRP A 437 -25.00 -32.86 -18.98
C TRP A 437 -26.00 -34.00 -19.17
N PHE A 438 -26.39 -34.18 -20.43
CA PHE A 438 -27.16 -35.32 -20.89
C PHE A 438 -26.20 -36.44 -21.23
N ASP A 439 -26.15 -37.43 -20.34
CA ASP A 439 -25.35 -38.64 -20.46
C ASP A 439 -26.06 -39.60 -21.43
N GLN A 440 -25.60 -39.63 -22.68
CA GLN A 440 -26.32 -40.30 -23.76
C GLN A 440 -26.07 -41.81 -23.74
N ASP A 441 -24.86 -42.22 -23.37
CA ASP A 441 -24.45 -43.63 -23.34
C ASP A 441 -24.44 -44.23 -21.92
N ARG A 442 -24.70 -43.39 -20.92
CA ARG A 442 -25.08 -43.76 -19.55
C ARG A 442 -23.92 -44.34 -18.76
N ASP A 443 -22.71 -43.96 -19.13
CA ASP A 443 -21.49 -44.44 -18.51
C ASP A 443 -21.07 -43.59 -17.29
N GLY A 444 -21.70 -42.43 -17.11
CA GLY A 444 -21.44 -41.50 -16.02
C GLY A 444 -20.17 -40.66 -16.18
N VAL A 445 -19.65 -40.58 -17.39
CA VAL A 445 -18.49 -39.77 -17.80
C VAL A 445 -18.92 -38.79 -18.88
N GLN A 446 -18.37 -37.58 -18.84
CA GLN A 446 -18.59 -36.57 -19.85
C GLN A 446 -17.78 -36.88 -21.11
N ASP A 447 -18.49 -37.23 -22.18
CA ASP A 447 -17.89 -37.56 -23.47
C ASP A 447 -18.02 -36.46 -24.53
N GLU A 448 -17.16 -36.53 -25.54
CA GLU A 448 -17.22 -35.62 -26.68
C GLU A 448 -18.52 -35.84 -27.47
N GLY A 449 -19.35 -34.79 -27.55
CA GLY A 449 -20.62 -34.80 -28.28
C GLY A 449 -21.85 -34.87 -27.36
N GLU A 450 -21.66 -35.11 -26.07
CA GLU A 450 -22.73 -35.05 -25.09
C GLU A 450 -23.14 -33.61 -24.80
N ASN A 451 -24.44 -33.33 -24.85
CA ASN A 451 -24.96 -31.98 -24.70
C ASN A 451 -25.11 -31.61 -23.23
N GLY A 452 -24.95 -30.33 -22.90
CA GLY A 452 -25.26 -29.83 -21.57
C GLY A 452 -26.76 -29.65 -21.34
N ILE A 453 -27.19 -29.61 -20.08
CA ILE A 453 -28.59 -29.37 -19.71
C ILE A 453 -28.71 -28.00 -19.05
N ASN A 454 -29.33 -27.04 -19.74
CA ASN A 454 -29.60 -25.71 -19.20
C ASN A 454 -30.85 -25.70 -18.30
N GLY A 455 -30.88 -24.77 -17.34
CA GLY A 455 -32.03 -24.55 -16.45
C GLY A 455 -32.11 -25.50 -15.26
N VAL A 456 -31.09 -26.33 -15.03
CA VAL A 456 -31.02 -27.22 -13.87
C VAL A 456 -30.74 -26.41 -12.62
N THR A 457 -31.55 -26.61 -11.57
CA THR A 457 -31.31 -25.96 -10.28
C THR A 457 -30.17 -26.66 -9.56
N VAL A 458 -29.15 -25.89 -9.21
CA VAL A 458 -28.00 -26.35 -8.44
C VAL A 458 -27.93 -25.56 -7.15
N LYS A 459 -27.69 -26.25 -6.03
CA LYS A 459 -27.60 -25.64 -4.70
C LYS A 459 -26.24 -25.93 -4.09
N LEU A 460 -25.65 -24.92 -3.47
CA LEU A 460 -24.46 -25.08 -2.64
C LEU A 460 -24.91 -25.20 -1.19
N LEU A 461 -24.40 -26.20 -0.48
CA LEU A 461 -24.71 -26.48 0.92
C LEU A 461 -23.44 -26.43 1.77
N ASP A 462 -23.55 -25.87 2.97
CA ASP A 462 -22.47 -25.96 3.97
C ASP A 462 -22.32 -27.39 4.55
N ALA A 463 -21.27 -27.61 5.33
CA ALA A 463 -21.00 -28.90 5.98
C ALA A 463 -22.13 -29.43 6.88
N THR A 464 -23.03 -28.55 7.36
CA THR A 464 -24.18 -28.92 8.20
C THR A 464 -25.44 -29.20 7.39
N GLY A 465 -25.41 -28.97 6.08
CA GLY A 465 -26.51 -29.20 5.15
C GLY A 465 -27.44 -28.00 4.96
N ASN A 466 -27.06 -26.78 5.38
CA ASN A 466 -27.85 -25.59 5.06
C ASN A 466 -27.52 -25.12 3.64
N ILE A 467 -28.53 -24.66 2.91
CA ILE A 467 -28.34 -24.05 1.59
C ILE A 467 -27.71 -22.66 1.78
N VAL A 468 -26.51 -22.47 1.23
CA VAL A 468 -25.81 -21.17 1.23
C VAL A 468 -26.09 -20.37 -0.04
N ALA A 469 -26.26 -21.06 -1.18
CA ALA A 469 -26.54 -20.43 -2.46
C ALA A 469 -27.35 -21.36 -3.38
N THR A 470 -28.02 -20.78 -4.38
CA THR A 470 -28.74 -21.51 -5.43
C THR A 470 -28.52 -20.80 -6.75
N THR A 471 -28.26 -21.57 -7.80
CA THR A 471 -28.06 -21.08 -9.16
C THR A 471 -28.78 -21.98 -10.16
N LEU A 472 -28.79 -21.56 -11.43
CA LEU A 472 -29.29 -22.34 -12.55
C LEU A 472 -28.13 -22.60 -13.52
N THR A 473 -28.11 -23.78 -14.13
CA THR A 473 -27.20 -24.04 -15.25
C THR A 473 -27.59 -23.21 -16.47
N GLY A 474 -26.60 -22.82 -17.26
CA GLY A 474 -26.74 -21.99 -18.45
C GLY A 474 -25.59 -22.21 -19.43
N ASN A 475 -25.48 -21.33 -20.42
CA ASN A 475 -24.38 -21.41 -21.37
C ASN A 475 -23.07 -20.97 -20.69
N ASN A 476 -21.95 -21.63 -21.04
CA ASN A 476 -20.62 -21.24 -20.58
C ASN A 476 -20.35 -19.77 -20.95
N PRO A 477 -20.24 -18.86 -19.97
CA PRO A 477 -20.01 -17.44 -20.26
C PRO A 477 -18.61 -17.17 -20.85
N ASN A 478 -17.70 -18.14 -20.72
CA ASN A 478 -16.29 -18.01 -21.13
C ASN A 478 -15.99 -18.71 -22.47
N SER A 479 -16.97 -19.38 -23.08
CA SER A 479 -16.79 -20.03 -24.39
C SER A 479 -17.37 -19.20 -25.53
N SER A 480 -16.66 -19.13 -26.65
CA SER A 480 -17.14 -18.52 -27.89
C SER A 480 -18.06 -19.44 -28.71
N THR A 481 -18.13 -20.72 -28.33
CA THR A 481 -19.05 -21.72 -28.86
C THR A 481 -20.20 -21.95 -27.90
N LEU A 482 -21.35 -22.41 -28.43
CA LEU A 482 -22.48 -22.74 -27.59
C LEU A 482 -22.17 -24.01 -26.80
N GLU A 483 -21.87 -23.84 -25.52
CA GLU A 483 -21.64 -24.91 -24.56
C GLU A 483 -22.66 -24.75 -23.43
N GLU A 484 -23.62 -25.66 -23.37
CA GLU A 484 -24.74 -25.62 -22.41
C GLU A 484 -24.36 -26.34 -21.10
N GLY A 485 -25.15 -26.14 -20.05
CA GLY A 485 -25.08 -26.92 -18.81
C GLY A 485 -24.19 -26.34 -17.71
N TYR A 486 -23.57 -25.19 -17.90
CA TYR A 486 -22.59 -24.63 -16.97
C TYR A 486 -23.23 -23.91 -15.79
N TYR A 487 -22.65 -24.07 -14.61
CA TYR A 487 -23.02 -23.29 -13.43
C TYR A 487 -21.78 -22.88 -12.64
N ALA A 488 -21.90 -21.80 -11.86
CA ALA A 488 -20.86 -21.39 -10.93
C ALA A 488 -21.47 -20.67 -9.72
N PHE A 489 -20.88 -20.93 -8.55
CA PHE A 489 -20.97 -20.14 -7.34
C PHE A 489 -19.66 -19.37 -7.22
N THR A 490 -19.70 -18.05 -7.48
CA THR A 490 -18.53 -17.17 -7.32
C THR A 490 -18.55 -16.53 -5.94
N ASN A 491 -17.39 -16.08 -5.46
CA ASN A 491 -17.25 -15.33 -4.20
C ASN A 491 -17.59 -16.20 -2.98
N VAL A 492 -17.17 -17.47 -3.02
CA VAL A 492 -17.44 -18.44 -1.96
C VAL A 492 -16.33 -18.36 -0.93
N THR A 493 -16.69 -18.19 0.34
CA THR A 493 -15.74 -18.26 1.45
C THR A 493 -15.10 -19.65 1.52
N PRO A 494 -13.80 -19.77 1.84
CA PRO A 494 -13.16 -21.06 2.09
C PRO A 494 -13.89 -21.85 3.17
N GLY A 495 -13.96 -23.18 3.01
CA GLY A 495 -14.68 -24.04 3.94
C GLY A 495 -15.20 -25.33 3.32
N ASP A 496 -15.98 -26.08 4.10
CA ASP A 496 -16.49 -27.39 3.70
C ASP A 496 -17.90 -27.30 3.08
N TYR A 497 -18.05 -27.87 1.89
CA TYR A 497 -19.26 -27.75 1.08
C TYR A 497 -19.71 -29.07 0.43
N ARG A 498 -20.98 -29.08 0.00
CA ARG A 498 -21.56 -30.03 -0.94
C ARG A 498 -22.32 -29.29 -2.03
N VAL A 499 -22.38 -29.85 -3.23
CA VAL A 499 -23.28 -29.42 -4.29
C VAL A 499 -24.47 -30.37 -4.35
N MET A 500 -25.69 -29.85 -4.43
CA MET A 500 -26.91 -30.62 -4.64
C MET A 500 -27.52 -30.25 -5.99
N PHE A 501 -27.71 -31.26 -6.82
CA PHE A 501 -28.39 -31.13 -8.10
C PHE A 501 -29.88 -31.45 -7.93
N VAL A 502 -30.76 -30.63 -8.51
CA VAL A 502 -32.18 -30.96 -8.60
C VAL A 502 -32.41 -31.69 -9.91
N GLN A 503 -33.08 -32.84 -9.86
CA GLN A 503 -33.43 -33.63 -11.05
C GLN A 503 -34.06 -32.71 -12.13
N PRO A 504 -33.50 -32.67 -13.36
CA PRO A 504 -34.02 -31.82 -14.42
C PRO A 504 -35.39 -32.29 -14.93
N ASP A 505 -36.24 -31.34 -15.31
CA ASP A 505 -37.49 -31.65 -16.00
C ASP A 505 -37.21 -32.39 -17.31
N GLY A 506 -37.96 -33.47 -17.55
CA GLY A 506 -37.79 -34.29 -18.75
C GLY A 506 -36.60 -35.24 -18.69
N PHE A 507 -36.00 -35.46 -17.52
CA PHE A 507 -35.05 -36.53 -17.21
C PHE A 507 -35.58 -37.34 -16.02
N ASN A 508 -35.59 -38.66 -16.09
CA ASN A 508 -36.07 -39.52 -15.00
C ASN A 508 -35.00 -40.36 -14.32
N GLU A 509 -33.78 -40.38 -14.86
CA GLU A 509 -32.66 -41.13 -14.30
C GLU A 509 -31.45 -40.22 -14.06
N VAL A 510 -30.52 -40.68 -13.22
CA VAL A 510 -29.25 -40.03 -12.92
C VAL A 510 -28.10 -40.96 -13.28
N SER A 511 -27.05 -40.41 -13.88
CA SER A 511 -25.87 -41.14 -14.31
C SER A 511 -25.13 -41.84 -13.17
N PRO A 512 -24.38 -42.91 -13.47
CA PRO A 512 -23.52 -43.58 -12.50
C PRO A 512 -22.61 -42.62 -11.73
N PHE A 513 -22.70 -42.69 -10.39
CA PHE A 513 -21.91 -41.84 -9.49
C PHE A 513 -20.42 -42.24 -9.52
N GLN A 514 -19.55 -41.28 -9.84
CA GLN A 514 -18.08 -41.42 -9.85
C GLN A 514 -17.58 -42.63 -10.66
N ALA A 515 -18.14 -42.85 -11.84
CA ALA A 515 -17.85 -44.03 -12.66
C ALA A 515 -16.53 -43.93 -13.46
N GLY A 516 -15.98 -42.72 -13.61
CA GLY A 516 -14.75 -42.46 -14.35
C GLY A 516 -13.47 -42.56 -13.50
N SER A 517 -12.32 -42.51 -14.16
CA SER A 517 -11.02 -42.34 -13.48
C SER A 517 -10.60 -40.87 -13.33
N ASN A 518 -11.33 -39.95 -13.97
CA ASN A 518 -11.08 -38.53 -13.94
C ASN A 518 -12.25 -37.83 -13.26
N SER A 519 -12.04 -37.35 -12.04
CA SER A 519 -13.07 -36.69 -11.23
C SER A 519 -13.52 -35.34 -11.78
N ALA A 520 -12.85 -34.80 -12.80
CA ALA A 520 -13.26 -33.57 -13.47
C ALA A 520 -14.25 -33.82 -14.62
N LEU A 521 -14.65 -35.07 -14.85
CA LEU A 521 -15.52 -35.45 -15.97
C LEU A 521 -16.59 -36.47 -15.55
N ASP A 522 -16.58 -37.01 -14.34
CA ASP A 522 -17.57 -38.00 -13.92
C ASP A 522 -18.71 -37.35 -13.11
N SER A 523 -19.79 -38.10 -12.90
CA SER A 523 -20.98 -37.55 -12.24
C SER A 523 -20.84 -37.60 -10.72
N ASP A 524 -20.98 -36.46 -10.05
CA ASP A 524 -21.01 -36.33 -8.58
C ASP A 524 -22.41 -36.38 -7.99
N ALA A 525 -23.46 -36.43 -8.83
CA ALA A 525 -24.83 -36.54 -8.36
C ALA A 525 -25.11 -37.95 -7.80
N ASN A 526 -25.09 -38.08 -6.47
CA ASN A 526 -25.28 -39.37 -5.81
C ASN A 526 -26.76 -39.68 -5.53
N PRO A 527 -27.40 -40.66 -6.18
CA PRO A 527 -28.80 -41.00 -5.92
C PRO A 527 -29.07 -41.44 -4.47
N ALA A 528 -28.08 -42.04 -3.79
CA ALA A 528 -28.25 -42.56 -2.44
C ALA A 528 -28.34 -41.46 -1.35
N ASN A 529 -27.96 -40.22 -1.68
CA ASN A 529 -28.00 -39.11 -0.74
C ASN A 529 -28.88 -37.94 -1.23
N GLY A 530 -29.74 -38.16 -2.23
CA GLY A 530 -30.60 -37.09 -2.77
C GLY A 530 -29.85 -36.15 -3.71
N LEU A 531 -28.97 -36.70 -4.56
CA LEU A 531 -28.25 -36.01 -5.63
C LEU A 531 -27.25 -34.96 -5.12
N MET A 532 -26.62 -35.24 -3.97
CA MET A 532 -25.54 -34.44 -3.42
C MET A 532 -24.17 -35.03 -3.75
N SER A 533 -23.20 -34.15 -4.02
CA SER A 533 -21.78 -34.51 -4.09
C SER A 533 -21.27 -35.06 -2.75
N ASN A 534 -20.06 -35.62 -2.78
CA ASN A 534 -19.28 -35.82 -1.56
C ASN A 534 -18.97 -34.47 -0.88
N LEU A 535 -18.69 -34.52 0.43
CA LEU A 535 -18.19 -33.34 1.15
C LEU A 535 -16.78 -33.04 0.65
N PHE A 536 -16.50 -31.79 0.33
CA PHE A 536 -15.17 -31.31 -0.07
C PHE A 536 -14.84 -30.01 0.65
N THR A 537 -13.55 -29.69 0.77
CA THR A 537 -13.05 -28.45 1.32
C THR A 537 -12.62 -27.54 0.19
N LEU A 538 -13.16 -26.32 0.16
CA LEU A 538 -12.72 -25.24 -0.72
C LEU A 538 -11.60 -24.46 -0.02
N ALA A 539 -10.40 -24.47 -0.61
CA ALA A 539 -9.27 -23.68 -0.14
C ALA A 539 -9.39 -22.20 -0.56
N PRO A 540 -8.65 -21.28 0.10
CA PRO A 540 -8.59 -19.87 -0.27
C PRO A 540 -8.24 -19.66 -1.75
N GLY A 541 -9.08 -18.90 -2.46
CA GLY A 541 -8.92 -18.62 -3.88
C GLY A 541 -9.07 -19.81 -4.83
N GLU A 542 -9.46 -21.00 -4.34
CA GLU A 542 -9.60 -22.20 -5.16
C GLU A 542 -10.72 -22.05 -6.20
N ILE A 543 -10.45 -22.51 -7.43
CA ILE A 543 -11.47 -22.73 -8.45
C ILE A 543 -11.67 -24.24 -8.55
N ASN A 544 -12.77 -24.73 -7.99
CA ASN A 544 -13.13 -26.13 -8.08
C ASN A 544 -14.13 -26.35 -9.23
N SER A 545 -13.61 -26.92 -10.31
CA SER A 545 -14.33 -27.29 -11.55
C SER A 545 -14.39 -28.81 -11.71
N THR A 546 -14.81 -29.52 -10.67
CA THR A 546 -14.86 -30.99 -10.65
C THR A 546 -16.19 -31.51 -10.10
N LEU A 547 -17.23 -30.64 -10.11
CA LEU A 547 -18.52 -30.95 -9.51
C LEU A 547 -19.55 -31.00 -10.63
N ASP A 548 -19.80 -32.19 -11.16
CA ASP A 548 -20.62 -32.36 -12.34
C ASP A 548 -21.82 -33.28 -12.08
N ALA A 549 -22.84 -33.22 -12.95
CA ALA A 549 -23.96 -34.16 -12.88
C ALA A 549 -24.47 -34.60 -14.25
N GLY A 550 -24.46 -35.91 -14.48
CA GLY A 550 -25.05 -36.54 -15.65
C GLY A 550 -26.49 -36.96 -15.36
N PHE A 551 -27.38 -36.74 -16.32
CA PHE A 551 -28.76 -37.22 -16.29
C PHE A 551 -29.14 -37.86 -17.62
N TYR A 552 -29.99 -38.88 -17.58
CA TYR A 552 -30.49 -39.55 -18.78
C TYR A 552 -31.98 -39.88 -18.67
N ASN A 553 -32.54 -40.37 -19.78
CA ASN A 553 -33.94 -40.75 -19.88
C ASN A 553 -34.08 -42.25 -20.16
N CYS A 554 -34.99 -42.89 -19.45
CA CYS A 554 -35.45 -44.25 -19.74
C CYS A 554 -36.98 -44.28 -19.84
N GLY A 555 -37.49 -44.66 -21.01
CA GLY A 555 -38.94 -44.77 -21.26
C GLY A 555 -39.52 -46.11 -20.86
N PRO A 556 -40.87 -46.26 -20.91
CA PRO A 556 -41.48 -47.58 -20.90
C PRO A 556 -40.95 -48.40 -22.08
N CYS A 557 -40.73 -49.69 -21.86
CA CYS A 557 -40.17 -50.54 -22.88
C CYS A 557 -41.21 -50.86 -23.95
N VAL A 558 -41.11 -50.25 -25.14
CA VAL A 558 -42.09 -50.44 -26.21
C VAL A 558 -41.43 -51.09 -27.42
N PHE A 559 -42.01 -52.19 -27.91
CA PHE A 559 -41.56 -52.86 -29.13
C PHE A 559 -42.74 -53.42 -29.93
N GLU A 560 -42.54 -53.56 -31.25
CA GLU A 560 -43.54 -54.12 -32.17
C GLU A 560 -43.10 -55.50 -32.66
N ILE A 561 -44.02 -56.45 -32.64
CA ILE A 561 -43.84 -57.76 -33.26
C ILE A 561 -44.77 -57.90 -34.47
N SER A 562 -44.26 -58.47 -35.56
CA SER A 562 -45.02 -58.66 -36.80
C SER A 562 -44.54 -59.83 -37.66
N ASN A 563 -43.52 -60.57 -37.23
CA ASN A 563 -43.00 -61.70 -37.98
C ASN A 563 -43.95 -62.90 -37.82
N GLY A 564 -44.79 -63.16 -38.81
CA GLY A 564 -45.68 -64.33 -38.80
C GLY A 564 -44.97 -65.59 -39.29
N PHE A 565 -45.17 -66.71 -38.59
CA PHE A 565 -44.83 -68.03 -39.13
C PHE A 565 -46.06 -68.86 -39.52
N SER A 566 -47.26 -68.41 -39.17
CA SER A 566 -48.53 -69.00 -39.62
C SER A 566 -49.64 -67.95 -39.65
N GLY A 567 -50.37 -67.87 -40.76
CA GLY A 567 -51.50 -66.94 -40.91
C GLY A 567 -51.09 -65.59 -41.51
N THR A 568 -51.93 -64.58 -41.31
CA THR A 568 -51.74 -63.23 -41.86
C THR A 568 -50.87 -62.38 -40.93
N ASN A 569 -49.76 -61.84 -41.43
CA ASN A 569 -48.93 -60.93 -40.66
C ASN A 569 -49.75 -59.71 -40.24
N ILE A 570 -49.71 -59.42 -38.95
CA ILE A 570 -50.42 -58.32 -38.28
C ILE A 570 -49.47 -57.74 -37.24
N LYS A 571 -49.54 -56.43 -37.00
CA LYS A 571 -48.66 -55.73 -36.07
C LYS A 571 -49.27 -55.72 -34.68
N VAL A 572 -48.45 -56.09 -33.69
CA VAL A 572 -48.81 -55.98 -32.28
C VAL A 572 -47.69 -55.26 -31.55
N GLN A 573 -48.03 -54.18 -30.86
CA GLN A 573 -47.15 -53.48 -29.94
C GLN A 573 -47.28 -54.08 -28.54
N ILE A 574 -46.15 -54.30 -27.89
CA ILE A 574 -46.06 -54.69 -26.49
C ILE A 574 -45.35 -53.57 -25.76
N SER A 575 -45.94 -53.10 -24.65
CA SER A 575 -45.28 -52.19 -23.71
C SER A 575 -45.12 -52.85 -22.35
N MET A 576 -43.97 -52.61 -21.71
CA MET A 576 -43.66 -53.05 -20.36
C MET A 576 -43.31 -51.83 -19.49
N GLU A 577 -43.93 -51.76 -18.32
CA GLU A 577 -43.80 -50.66 -17.37
C GLU A 577 -43.61 -51.25 -15.98
N GLU A 578 -42.53 -50.86 -15.29
CA GLU A 578 -42.35 -51.20 -13.88
C GLU A 578 -43.38 -50.45 -13.04
N ILE A 579 -44.07 -51.17 -12.16
CA ILE A 579 -45.04 -50.60 -11.24
C ILE A 579 -44.84 -51.18 -9.85
N GLU A 580 -45.40 -50.52 -8.84
CA GLU A 580 -45.40 -51.07 -7.48
C GLU A 580 -46.05 -52.47 -7.46
N GLY A 581 -45.25 -53.49 -7.15
CA GLY A 581 -45.70 -54.88 -7.04
C GLY A 581 -45.56 -55.75 -8.30
N GLY A 582 -44.92 -55.27 -9.37
CA GLY A 582 -44.56 -56.09 -10.52
C GLY A 582 -44.37 -55.33 -11.83
N VAL A 583 -44.42 -56.03 -12.97
CA VAL A 583 -44.31 -55.44 -14.31
C VAL A 583 -45.67 -55.47 -14.98
N LYS A 584 -46.12 -54.30 -15.44
CA LYS A 584 -47.36 -54.13 -16.20
C LYS A 584 -47.05 -54.29 -17.68
N PHE A 585 -47.79 -55.20 -18.32
CA PHE A 585 -47.77 -55.43 -19.76
C PHE A 585 -49.01 -54.82 -20.40
N THR A 586 -48.82 -54.12 -21.52
CA THR A 586 -49.91 -53.76 -22.43
C THR A 586 -49.64 -54.34 -23.80
N VAL A 587 -50.57 -55.14 -24.31
CA VAL A 587 -50.48 -55.77 -25.64
C VAL A 587 -51.57 -55.16 -26.49
N THR A 588 -51.19 -54.51 -27.59
CA THR A 588 -52.12 -53.78 -28.47
C THR A 588 -51.88 -54.14 -29.92
N GLU A 589 -52.94 -54.48 -30.63
CA GLU A 589 -52.92 -54.64 -32.08
C GLU A 589 -52.87 -53.25 -32.73
N THR A 590 -51.89 -53.03 -33.61
CA THR A 590 -51.55 -51.69 -34.14
C THR A 590 -51.54 -51.63 -35.66
N ASP A 591 -51.98 -52.68 -36.36
CA ASP A 591 -52.01 -52.68 -37.82
C ASP A 591 -53.09 -51.70 -38.32
N PRO A 592 -52.76 -50.76 -39.22
CA PRO A 592 -53.73 -49.78 -39.69
C PRO A 592 -54.81 -50.36 -40.61
N ASN A 593 -54.60 -51.58 -41.14
CA ASN A 593 -55.46 -52.17 -42.16
C ASN A 593 -56.16 -53.46 -41.71
N LEU A 594 -55.66 -54.11 -40.66
CA LEU A 594 -56.19 -55.36 -40.15
C LEU A 594 -56.79 -55.14 -38.77
N ILE A 595 -57.66 -56.05 -38.37
CA ILE A 595 -58.13 -56.17 -37.00
C ILE A 595 -57.90 -57.62 -36.59
N GLY A 596 -57.24 -57.82 -35.45
CA GLY A 596 -57.04 -59.13 -34.84
C GLY A 596 -57.57 -59.16 -33.42
N ASP A 597 -58.22 -60.26 -33.07
CA ASP A 597 -58.62 -60.55 -31.68
C ASP A 597 -57.46 -61.26 -30.97
N ILE A 598 -56.85 -60.59 -29.99
CA ILE A 598 -55.70 -61.08 -29.21
C ILE A 598 -56.18 -62.18 -28.27
N ARG A 599 -55.67 -63.40 -28.46
CA ARG A 599 -56.07 -64.60 -27.70
C ARG A 599 -55.01 -65.10 -26.74
N GLY A 600 -53.74 -64.80 -26.99
CA GLY A 600 -52.70 -65.18 -26.06
C GLY A 600 -51.36 -64.56 -26.34
N LEU A 601 -50.58 -64.41 -25.27
CA LEU A 601 -49.21 -63.94 -25.28
C LEU A 601 -48.31 -65.03 -24.71
N PHE A 602 -47.20 -65.29 -25.38
CA PHE A 602 -46.22 -66.29 -25.02
C PHE A 602 -44.83 -65.66 -25.02
N PHE A 603 -44.01 -65.90 -24.00
CA PHE A 603 -42.68 -65.28 -23.92
C PHE A 603 -41.78 -66.00 -22.92
N HIS A 604 -40.49 -65.69 -23.01
CA HIS A 604 -39.47 -66.15 -22.07
C HIS A 604 -39.23 -65.15 -20.95
N ILE A 605 -38.58 -65.62 -19.89
CA ILE A 605 -38.05 -64.77 -18.80
C ILE A 605 -36.57 -65.08 -18.63
N ASN A 606 -35.74 -64.04 -18.40
CA ASN A 606 -34.28 -64.16 -18.31
C ASN A 606 -33.84 -65.14 -17.21
N ASP A 607 -34.47 -65.08 -16.03
CA ASP A 607 -34.24 -66.02 -14.94
C ASP A 607 -35.43 -66.98 -14.79
N GLU A 608 -35.31 -68.17 -15.39
CA GLU A 608 -36.29 -69.26 -15.25
C GLU A 608 -36.53 -69.70 -13.79
N SER A 609 -35.63 -69.35 -12.85
CA SER A 609 -35.83 -69.63 -11.42
C SER A 609 -37.05 -68.89 -10.85
N LEU A 610 -37.39 -67.73 -11.44
CA LEU A 610 -38.50 -66.86 -11.04
C LEU A 610 -39.86 -67.44 -11.42
N LEU A 611 -39.95 -68.36 -12.39
CA LEU A 611 -41.21 -68.96 -12.85
C LEU A 611 -42.03 -69.56 -11.70
N LYS A 612 -41.37 -70.07 -10.66
CA LYS A 612 -42.02 -70.54 -9.45
C LYS A 612 -42.51 -69.36 -8.64
N GLN A 613 -43.81 -69.26 -8.43
CA GLN A 613 -44.48 -68.20 -7.65
C GLN A 613 -44.71 -66.89 -8.41
N LEU A 614 -44.51 -66.88 -9.73
CA LEU A 614 -45.15 -65.87 -10.58
C LEU A 614 -46.67 -65.92 -10.40
N LYS A 615 -47.28 -64.75 -10.53
CA LYS A 615 -48.71 -64.54 -10.62
C LYS A 615 -48.98 -63.56 -11.73
N VAL A 616 -50.03 -63.84 -12.51
CA VAL A 616 -50.55 -62.90 -13.49
C VAL A 616 -51.94 -62.44 -13.06
N ASN A 617 -52.23 -61.14 -13.21
CA ASN A 617 -53.53 -60.56 -12.91
C ASN A 617 -53.94 -59.57 -14.02
N GLY A 618 -55.13 -59.76 -14.57
CA GLY A 618 -55.71 -58.92 -15.62
C GLY A 618 -57.17 -59.30 -15.83
N SER A 619 -58.03 -58.35 -16.19
CA SER A 619 -59.48 -58.59 -16.35
C SER A 619 -59.80 -59.55 -17.49
N ASP A 620 -58.96 -59.57 -18.51
CA ASP A 620 -59.19 -60.34 -19.72
C ASP A 620 -58.52 -61.72 -19.67
N ILE A 621 -57.74 -62.02 -18.63
CA ILE A 621 -57.03 -63.30 -18.50
C ILE A 621 -58.02 -64.40 -18.14
N THR A 622 -58.00 -65.48 -18.93
CA THR A 622 -58.89 -66.64 -18.73
C THR A 622 -58.15 -67.92 -18.37
N ASP A 623 -56.88 -68.06 -18.78
CA ASP A 623 -55.98 -69.14 -18.34
C ASP A 623 -54.51 -68.70 -18.46
N TYR A 624 -53.58 -69.41 -17.81
CA TYR A 624 -52.14 -69.19 -17.96
C TYR A 624 -51.31 -70.40 -17.50
N GLU A 625 -50.11 -70.55 -18.06
CA GLU A 625 -49.12 -71.56 -17.66
C GLU A 625 -47.73 -70.94 -17.52
N PHE A 626 -47.01 -71.33 -16.47
CA PHE A 626 -45.60 -70.99 -16.24
C PHE A 626 -44.79 -72.28 -16.16
N LYS A 627 -43.99 -72.55 -17.18
CA LYS A 627 -43.19 -73.77 -17.27
C LYS A 627 -42.05 -73.65 -18.28
N ALA A 628 -40.83 -73.61 -17.75
CA ALA A 628 -39.60 -73.45 -18.52
C ALA A 628 -39.58 -74.24 -19.85
N ASN A 629 -39.35 -73.54 -20.95
CA ASN A 629 -39.13 -74.02 -22.31
C ASN A 629 -40.15 -75.06 -22.81
N SER A 630 -41.41 -74.95 -22.38
CA SER A 630 -42.41 -75.97 -22.70
C SER A 630 -43.84 -75.46 -22.88
N VAL A 631 -44.08 -74.18 -22.66
CA VAL A 631 -45.39 -73.56 -22.90
C VAL A 631 -45.51 -73.20 -24.39
N GLN A 632 -46.28 -74.00 -25.13
CA GLN A 632 -46.59 -73.75 -26.55
C GLN A 632 -48.08 -73.87 -26.86
N ASP A 633 -48.89 -74.39 -25.93
CA ASP A 633 -50.31 -74.66 -26.10
C ASP A 633 -51.00 -74.61 -24.74
N LEU A 634 -51.96 -73.70 -24.57
CA LEU A 634 -52.75 -73.55 -23.35
C LEU A 634 -54.11 -74.29 -23.45
N GLY A 635 -54.39 -74.95 -24.57
CA GLY A 635 -55.72 -75.47 -24.88
C GLY A 635 -56.61 -74.42 -25.55
N ASN A 636 -57.91 -74.74 -25.72
CA ASN A 636 -58.94 -73.84 -26.28
C ASN A 636 -58.63 -73.19 -27.66
N GLY A 637 -57.65 -73.70 -28.39
CA GLY A 637 -57.17 -73.11 -29.65
C GLY A 637 -56.16 -71.97 -29.49
N VAL A 638 -55.66 -71.74 -28.26
CA VAL A 638 -54.63 -70.76 -27.92
C VAL A 638 -53.28 -71.46 -27.83
N ASN A 639 -52.59 -71.52 -28.97
CA ASN A 639 -51.30 -72.17 -29.11
C ASN A 639 -50.44 -71.53 -30.19
N MET A 640 -49.13 -71.72 -30.07
CA MET A 640 -48.12 -71.28 -31.03
C MET A 640 -47.67 -72.40 -32.00
N ASN A 641 -48.40 -73.51 -32.08
CA ASN A 641 -48.10 -74.62 -32.99
C ASN A 641 -48.13 -74.21 -34.49
N GLY A 642 -47.39 -74.91 -35.35
CA GLY A 642 -47.47 -74.74 -36.83
C GLY A 642 -46.18 -74.28 -37.50
N ASP A 643 -45.15 -74.05 -36.71
CA ASP A 643 -43.77 -73.71 -37.06
C ASP A 643 -42.82 -74.93 -37.07
N GLY A 644 -43.30 -76.11 -36.70
CA GLY A 644 -42.46 -77.30 -36.48
C GLY A 644 -42.06 -77.55 -35.02
N ASN A 645 -42.74 -76.92 -34.05
CA ASN A 645 -42.41 -76.93 -32.61
C ASN A 645 -41.04 -76.28 -32.32
N ILE A 646 -40.74 -75.19 -33.02
CA ILE A 646 -39.49 -74.44 -32.87
C ILE A 646 -39.61 -73.50 -31.67
N HIS A 647 -40.72 -72.76 -31.56
CA HIS A 647 -40.94 -71.80 -30.49
C HIS A 647 -41.61 -72.49 -29.28
N LYS A 648 -40.93 -72.49 -28.13
CA LYS A 648 -41.42 -73.05 -26.86
C LYS A 648 -41.07 -72.09 -25.74
N TYR A 649 -42.09 -71.50 -25.15
CA TYR A 649 -41.94 -70.38 -24.23
C TYR A 649 -41.93 -70.85 -22.78
N ASP A 650 -41.56 -69.94 -21.87
CA ASP A 650 -41.64 -70.18 -20.43
C ASP A 650 -43.00 -69.81 -19.87
N ILE A 651 -43.62 -68.78 -20.44
CA ILE A 651 -44.86 -68.19 -19.98
C ILE A 651 -45.85 -68.19 -21.15
N GLY A 652 -47.09 -68.58 -20.89
CA GLY A 652 -48.22 -68.41 -21.79
C GLY A 652 -49.43 -67.90 -21.03
N ILE A 653 -50.07 -66.87 -21.57
CA ILE A 653 -51.26 -66.24 -20.98
C ILE A 653 -52.38 -66.27 -22.04
N GLU A 654 -53.53 -66.85 -21.69
CA GLU A 654 -54.75 -66.84 -22.50
C GLU A 654 -55.61 -65.63 -22.13
N PHE A 655 -56.11 -64.93 -23.15
CA PHE A 655 -57.05 -63.80 -22.99
C PHE A 655 -58.41 -64.15 -23.58
N GLY A 656 -59.51 -63.78 -22.91
CA GLY A 656 -60.89 -63.90 -23.36
C GLY A 656 -61.40 -65.32 -23.59
N THR A 657 -62.52 -65.46 -24.31
CA THR A 657 -63.21 -66.72 -24.63
C THR A 657 -63.21 -67.08 -26.12
N GLN A 658 -63.35 -68.37 -26.42
CA GLN A 658 -63.29 -68.89 -27.79
C GLN A 658 -64.55 -68.57 -28.63
N GLY A 659 -64.43 -67.75 -29.68
CA GLY A 659 -65.49 -67.56 -30.68
C GLY A 659 -65.22 -66.40 -31.65
N ILE A 660 -65.77 -66.46 -32.88
CA ILE A 660 -65.69 -65.33 -33.83
C ILE A 660 -66.51 -64.17 -33.28
N SER A 661 -65.89 -62.99 -33.15
CA SER A 661 -66.51 -61.76 -32.61
C SER A 661 -67.00 -61.88 -31.16
N GLN A 662 -66.47 -62.84 -30.39
CA GLN A 662 -66.58 -62.85 -28.93
C GLN A 662 -65.37 -62.13 -28.36
N ASP A 663 -65.62 -61.22 -27.41
CA ASP A 663 -64.66 -60.33 -26.73
C ASP A 663 -63.94 -59.30 -27.62
N ASP A 664 -63.43 -59.69 -28.80
CA ASP A 664 -62.79 -58.83 -29.80
C ASP A 664 -61.67 -57.93 -29.22
N ILE A 665 -60.72 -58.56 -28.53
CA ILE A 665 -59.71 -57.89 -27.72
C ILE A 665 -58.61 -57.36 -28.66
N GLN A 666 -58.62 -56.05 -28.92
CA GLN A 666 -57.56 -55.37 -29.69
C GLN A 666 -56.48 -54.76 -28.79
N SER A 667 -56.77 -54.63 -27.49
CA SER A 667 -55.79 -54.21 -26.49
C SER A 667 -56.13 -54.85 -25.16
N THR A 668 -55.12 -55.32 -24.44
CA THR A 668 -55.27 -55.83 -23.08
C THR A 668 -54.10 -55.41 -22.20
N THR A 669 -54.38 -55.26 -20.91
CA THR A 669 -53.38 -54.89 -19.90
C THR A 669 -53.44 -55.87 -18.74
N PHE A 670 -52.28 -56.31 -18.29
CA PHE A 670 -52.15 -57.20 -17.14
C PHE A 670 -50.84 -56.95 -16.39
N ILE A 671 -50.75 -57.47 -15.17
CA ILE A 671 -49.59 -57.33 -14.30
C ILE A 671 -49.02 -58.72 -14.01
N ILE A 672 -47.72 -58.89 -14.20
CA ILE A 672 -46.97 -60.03 -13.69
C ILE A 672 -46.29 -59.59 -12.40
N SER A 673 -46.49 -60.38 -11.35
CA SER A 673 -45.87 -60.16 -10.03
C SER A 673 -45.23 -61.44 -9.55
N HIS A 674 -44.22 -61.31 -8.69
CA HIS A 674 -43.63 -62.45 -7.98
C HIS A 674 -43.85 -62.33 -6.48
N LYS A 675 -44.03 -63.46 -5.79
CA LYS A 675 -44.45 -63.46 -4.37
C LYS A 675 -43.39 -62.87 -3.42
N THR A 676 -42.11 -63.01 -3.74
CA THR A 676 -40.98 -62.70 -2.82
C THR A 676 -39.83 -61.94 -3.47
N VAL A 677 -39.91 -61.65 -4.76
CA VAL A 677 -38.87 -60.97 -5.54
C VAL A 677 -39.59 -59.84 -6.26
N GLU A 678 -38.98 -58.67 -6.27
CA GLU A 678 -39.44 -57.55 -7.09
C GLU A 678 -39.05 -57.85 -8.53
N LEU A 679 -40.02 -57.78 -9.45
CA LEU A 679 -39.77 -58.03 -10.86
C LEU A 679 -39.53 -56.72 -11.56
N ASN A 680 -38.54 -56.71 -12.44
CA ASN A 680 -38.12 -55.55 -13.21
C ASN A 680 -38.35 -55.83 -14.70
N VAL A 681 -38.41 -54.77 -15.51
CA VAL A 681 -38.58 -54.92 -16.96
C VAL A 681 -37.41 -55.70 -17.58
N GLU A 682 -36.20 -55.55 -17.03
CA GLU A 682 -35.00 -56.30 -17.42
C GLU A 682 -35.18 -57.82 -17.37
N ASP A 683 -36.05 -58.35 -16.50
CA ASP A 683 -36.34 -59.78 -16.44
C ASP A 683 -36.95 -60.30 -17.76
N PHE A 684 -37.49 -59.40 -18.59
CA PHE A 684 -38.21 -59.72 -19.82
C PHE A 684 -37.53 -59.18 -21.09
N LEU A 685 -36.33 -58.59 -20.98
CA LEU A 685 -35.58 -58.05 -22.12
C LEU A 685 -34.73 -59.07 -22.83
N ASN A 686 -34.42 -58.78 -24.09
CA ASN A 686 -33.74 -59.70 -25.01
C ASN A 686 -34.43 -61.09 -25.11
N GLN A 687 -35.74 -61.16 -24.85
CA GLN A 687 -36.53 -62.38 -24.90
C GLN A 687 -37.37 -62.46 -26.16
N GLU A 688 -37.66 -63.69 -26.58
CA GLU A 688 -38.62 -63.94 -27.65
C GLU A 688 -40.05 -63.84 -27.13
N PHE A 689 -40.89 -63.15 -27.88
CA PHE A 689 -42.33 -62.99 -27.65
C PHE A 689 -43.11 -63.56 -28.84
N GLY A 690 -44.23 -64.20 -28.54
CA GLY A 690 -45.19 -64.76 -29.48
C GLY A 690 -46.61 -64.31 -29.15
N VAL A 691 -47.38 -63.91 -30.16
CA VAL A 691 -48.79 -63.53 -29.99
C VAL A 691 -49.68 -64.39 -30.88
N ARG A 692 -50.72 -64.93 -30.26
CA ARG A 692 -51.80 -65.65 -30.93
C ARG A 692 -52.97 -64.70 -31.18
N LEU A 693 -53.37 -64.55 -32.44
CA LEU A 693 -54.55 -63.78 -32.83
C LEU A 693 -55.59 -64.63 -33.57
N THR A 694 -56.86 -64.50 -33.21
CA THR A 694 -58.00 -65.02 -33.98
C THR A 694 -58.76 -63.90 -34.65
N SER A 695 -59.74 -64.26 -35.49
CA SER A 695 -60.57 -63.30 -36.23
C SER A 695 -59.76 -62.18 -36.87
N VAL A 696 -58.70 -62.56 -37.59
CA VAL A 696 -57.78 -61.63 -38.26
C VAL A 696 -58.34 -61.30 -39.64
N GLY A 697 -58.35 -60.03 -40.01
CA GLY A 697 -58.68 -59.60 -41.37
C GLY A 697 -59.09 -58.13 -41.46
N GLN A 698 -59.57 -57.72 -42.63
CA GLN A 698 -60.15 -56.39 -42.83
C GLN A 698 -61.40 -56.22 -41.95
N PRO A 699 -61.81 -54.99 -41.57
CA PRO A 699 -62.91 -54.76 -40.63
C PRO A 699 -64.23 -55.50 -40.95
N ASN A 700 -64.50 -55.78 -42.24
CA ASN A 700 -65.73 -56.45 -42.70
C ASN A 700 -65.54 -57.94 -43.07
N SER A 701 -64.35 -58.52 -42.86
CA SER A 701 -64.03 -59.91 -43.23
C SER A 701 -62.87 -60.45 -42.37
N ARG A 702 -63.21 -61.07 -41.24
CA ARG A 702 -62.28 -61.48 -40.16
C ARG A 702 -62.27 -62.98 -39.90
N GLU A 703 -62.05 -63.76 -40.95
CA GLU A 703 -62.12 -65.24 -40.92
C GLU A 703 -60.75 -65.92 -40.76
N GLN A 704 -59.66 -65.15 -40.72
CA GLN A 704 -58.31 -65.70 -40.62
C GLN A 704 -57.85 -65.76 -39.17
N SER A 705 -56.70 -66.37 -38.94
CA SER A 705 -56.04 -66.35 -37.64
C SER A 705 -54.54 -66.23 -37.86
N SER A 706 -53.82 -65.67 -36.90
CA SER A 706 -52.39 -65.41 -37.00
C SER A 706 -51.62 -65.87 -35.77
N LYS A 707 -50.36 -66.17 -35.98
CA LYS A 707 -49.34 -66.47 -34.97
C LYS A 707 -48.09 -65.74 -35.39
N ILE A 708 -47.74 -64.72 -34.61
CA ILE A 708 -46.61 -63.84 -34.87
C ILE A 708 -45.62 -63.94 -33.72
N PHE A 709 -44.36 -63.62 -34.00
CA PHE A 709 -43.31 -63.55 -33.00
C PHE A 709 -42.39 -62.34 -33.25
N GLY A 710 -41.56 -62.04 -32.26
CA GLY A 710 -40.52 -61.02 -32.31
C GLY A 710 -39.71 -61.05 -31.02
N TYR A 711 -38.81 -60.09 -30.84
CA TYR A 711 -37.96 -60.00 -29.66
C TYR A 711 -38.18 -58.65 -28.98
N SER A 712 -38.19 -58.66 -27.64
CA SER A 712 -38.03 -57.42 -26.87
C SER A 712 -36.63 -56.82 -27.11
N PRO A 713 -36.44 -55.50 -26.94
CA PRO A 713 -35.13 -54.89 -27.14
C PRO A 713 -34.10 -55.39 -26.11
N GLU A 714 -32.81 -55.14 -26.39
CA GLU A 714 -31.72 -55.37 -25.44
C GLU A 714 -31.81 -54.39 -24.25
N ASP A 715 -32.31 -53.18 -24.50
CA ASP A 715 -32.46 -52.10 -23.53
C ASP A 715 -33.68 -51.24 -23.85
N CYS A 716 -34.40 -50.81 -22.83
CA CYS A 716 -35.61 -49.99 -22.96
C CYS A 716 -35.32 -48.50 -23.14
N CYS A 717 -34.14 -48.03 -22.75
CA CYS A 717 -33.78 -46.61 -22.83
C CYS A 717 -33.45 -46.18 -24.27
N ASP A 718 -33.13 -47.12 -25.16
CA ASP A 718 -32.90 -46.85 -26.60
C ASP A 718 -34.20 -46.74 -27.41
N SER A 719 -35.34 -47.15 -26.84
CA SER A 719 -36.60 -47.30 -27.58
C SER A 719 -37.33 -45.98 -27.89
N ILE A 720 -36.95 -44.86 -27.25
CA ILE A 720 -37.61 -43.56 -27.45
C ILE A 720 -37.01 -42.78 -28.64
N PHE A 721 -35.75 -43.00 -29.01
CA PHE A 721 -35.08 -42.13 -29.98
C PHE A 721 -35.25 -42.52 -31.45
N SER A 722 -36.01 -43.57 -31.76
CA SER A 722 -36.30 -43.90 -33.17
C SER A 722 -37.44 -43.07 -33.79
N ASN A 723 -38.12 -42.17 -33.06
CA ASN A 723 -39.32 -41.49 -33.60
C ASN A 723 -39.48 -39.97 -33.37
N SER A 724 -38.51 -39.23 -32.82
CA SER A 724 -38.61 -37.75 -32.83
C SER A 724 -37.28 -37.00 -32.60
N LEU A 725 -36.47 -36.84 -33.65
CA LEU A 725 -35.83 -35.58 -34.11
C LEU A 725 -34.74 -35.90 -35.15
N LEU A 726 -35.15 -36.18 -36.39
CA LEU A 726 -34.27 -36.00 -37.54
C LEU A 726 -34.99 -35.10 -38.55
N ALA A 727 -34.98 -33.80 -38.25
CA ALA A 727 -35.14 -32.76 -39.25
C ALA A 727 -33.74 -32.26 -39.66
N MET A 728 -32.94 -33.14 -40.28
CA MET A 728 -31.84 -32.69 -41.12
C MET A 728 -32.37 -32.52 -42.55
N ASN A 729 -32.39 -31.27 -43.01
CA ASN A 729 -32.64 -30.91 -44.40
C ASN A 729 -31.37 -31.10 -45.26
N PRO A 730 -31.46 -31.06 -46.60
CA PRO A 730 -30.93 -32.11 -47.48
C PRO A 730 -29.55 -31.79 -48.06
N ILE A 731 -28.81 -32.83 -48.43
CA ILE A 731 -27.68 -32.71 -49.36
C ILE A 731 -28.22 -32.92 -50.77
N ALA A 732 -28.18 -31.85 -51.57
CA ALA A 732 -28.38 -31.90 -53.01
C ALA A 732 -27.14 -32.48 -53.72
N ILE A 733 -27.38 -33.15 -54.86
CA ILE A 733 -26.36 -33.53 -55.85
C ILE A 733 -25.72 -32.28 -56.45
#